data_AF-A0A9N8DJG1-F1
#
_entry.id   AF-A0A9N8DJG1-F1
#
_cell.length_a   1.000
_cell.length_b   1.000
_cell.length_c   1.000
_cell.angle_alpha   90.00
_cell.angle_beta   90.00
_cell.angle_gamma   90.00
#
_symmetry.space_group_name_H-M   'P 1'
#
loop_
_entity.id
_entity.type
_entity.pdbx_description
1 polymer ?
#
loop_
_entity_poly.entity_id
_entity_poly.type
_entity_poly.pdbx_seq_one_letter_code
_entity_poly.pdbx_strand_id
1 'polypeptide(L)'
;MKSLSLPITTILVVAVLAVLWQVLLKFHVSEWQDSKDPRVAAVSATFQELLHDDDNKNNNDLTIANRGSFQWDMATFVWNRFAENFGSNWASPYMYNVLPFLGGLPSPMWRLRHHEAVVLIANEPPPVDYFSITTFCLFSWKRGLFFASLGDAINVLNIHDNQKHDDITHNNNNDNDLFAHVVVTQSSQHTLQQVQQALQKSGVPKHAIHVAIIPSELVDDDQFALFEVVMRLFRFHDKAQGEAYLQSNHPVFYIQGKPPPPESKSSLLLPKPTYKDRTHSSHVNEVALYANEFDQYQEAVVSRIQGAFGPPKTQMKVEPVPFSPLYIRGLHCLEQGGHCLGDCPDAAYFGSNIDPNKEDIPTLQLAHSNEMHVIAMVDHRKTNTSIYSNLALMKSPRKQIIQKSRMDIRGTPVGVMSNREFFPQDNNNNNNPQSPFLSWAFTRNPDHCTALKNLVDGCTVVSEQDVKLEAYVAYCERLYLNPITGTGPDWNKVLPARLYHVRNIPIEGVMEARRQENAALFAKLRLPSSTNVPLKLFSGEEPLRFLHIVKTGGEAIENYLWSRSDMVPKIHYRACFQSALRNITGTEAIAAAAKTFSCKSVATFISTLLCGLNCECCAADMHEEGRFHGTLLRSPRSHTLSLFTHGHNAHHTYLARIASDVPLYLAEGLLVYSETACGHSGTGGVKDWKQALEANLEASLSSWPLREQTSNVQTGPSGVQVISLRNTQSHALACSKTSRGSLGQHYRVVPPQPDGNDKHEQSSAAVDILEPDIEQALQSLHRMEWVGITDLFHPSLCLLHYQANQTLPQACDCNHKDHYTKNPATKPLPEAIWVEYRNKKRKKTDVPQHLWDMVDDHTSIDSQVYVAGLRLLLARLQRVEEQTGVSILACIDWITLKRNTEYIPGLWAGAESLLVPDEPEESHSTSGDEEGANAEELVETDEGRVNEIARDEAMETEGHEEVANQEKAGGEPPHADEVLDAGEHDIQGTESESNENQPTEAATGDQNEIGDDNKSAEPNEQEY
;
A
#
# COMPACT_ATOMS: atom_id res chain seq x y z
N MET A 1 -23.57 31.09 45.82
CA MET A 1 -22.89 30.66 44.58
C MET A 1 -21.58 30.00 44.97
N LYS A 2 -21.23 28.84 44.39
CA LYS A 2 -19.87 28.27 44.46
C LYS A 2 -19.27 28.39 43.06
N SER A 3 -18.05 28.91 42.94
CA SER A 3 -17.34 28.96 41.66
C SER A 3 -16.84 27.56 41.27
N LEU A 4 -17.26 27.06 40.12
CA LEU A 4 -16.58 25.91 39.50
C LEU A 4 -15.31 26.42 38.84
N SER A 5 -14.17 26.21 39.49
CA SER A 5 -12.88 26.23 38.82
C SER A 5 -12.79 25.00 37.92
N LEU A 6 -13.10 25.16 36.63
CA LEU A 6 -12.80 24.15 35.62
C LEU A 6 -11.29 23.87 35.63
N PRO A 7 -10.84 22.60 35.60
CA PRO A 7 -9.42 22.29 35.63
C PRO A 7 -8.74 22.78 34.34
N ILE A 8 -7.46 23.13 34.45
CA ILE A 8 -6.67 23.72 33.36
C ILE A 8 -6.68 22.85 32.10
N THR A 9 -6.76 21.52 32.25
CA THR A 9 -6.93 20.55 31.15
C THR A 9 -8.22 20.77 30.35
N THR A 10 -9.36 21.10 30.98
CA THR A 10 -10.60 21.40 30.25
C THR A 10 -10.49 22.73 29.50
N ILE A 11 -9.83 23.73 30.08
CA ILE A 11 -9.58 25.02 29.40
C ILE A 11 -8.67 24.81 28.19
N LEU A 12 -7.62 23.98 28.32
CA LEU A 12 -6.76 23.58 27.20
C LEU A 12 -7.51 22.81 26.12
N VAL A 13 -8.35 21.83 26.47
CA VAL A 13 -9.16 21.07 25.49
C VAL A 13 -10.15 21.99 24.77
N VAL A 14 -10.84 22.89 25.47
CA VAL A 14 -11.76 23.85 24.85
C VAL A 14 -11.01 24.86 23.97
N ALA A 15 -9.83 25.33 24.37
CA ALA A 15 -8.99 26.20 23.56
C ALA A 15 -8.46 25.49 22.30
N VAL A 16 -8.00 24.24 22.42
CA VAL A 16 -7.56 23.41 21.29
C VAL A 16 -8.73 23.13 20.34
N LEU A 17 -9.92 22.77 20.85
CA LEU A 17 -11.11 22.58 20.02
C LEU A 17 -11.57 23.87 19.35
N ALA A 18 -11.50 25.03 20.02
CA ALA A 18 -11.84 26.32 19.44
C ALA A 18 -10.83 26.77 18.37
N VAL A 19 -9.54 26.50 18.58
CA VAL A 19 -8.49 26.73 17.57
C VAL A 19 -8.68 25.77 16.39
N LEU A 20 -8.89 24.48 16.62
CA LEU A 20 -9.22 23.50 15.57
C LEU A 20 -10.46 23.92 14.78
N TRP A 21 -11.52 24.39 15.45
CA TRP A 21 -12.74 24.88 14.80
C TRP A 21 -12.50 26.14 13.96
N GLN A 22 -11.73 27.11 14.46
CA GLN A 22 -11.36 28.29 13.65
C GLN A 22 -10.39 27.97 12.51
N VAL A 23 -9.49 27.00 12.69
CA VAL A 23 -8.59 26.49 11.65
C VAL A 23 -9.42 25.79 10.57
N LEU A 24 -10.31 24.87 10.93
CA LEU A 24 -11.23 24.18 10.01
C LEU A 24 -12.11 25.19 9.26
N LEU A 25 -12.72 26.16 9.94
CA LEU A 25 -13.50 27.23 9.28
C LEU A 25 -12.66 28.04 8.28
N LYS A 26 -11.42 28.42 8.65
CA LYS A 26 -10.52 29.15 7.74
C LYS A 26 -10.00 28.31 6.57
N PHE A 27 -9.99 26.98 6.70
CA PHE A 27 -9.70 26.03 5.63
C PHE A 27 -10.95 25.51 4.89
N HIS A 28 -12.16 26.00 5.21
CA HIS A 28 -13.43 25.59 4.57
C HIS A 28 -14.22 26.74 3.93
N VAL A 29 -13.70 27.97 3.95
CA VAL A 29 -14.15 29.04 3.05
C VAL A 29 -12.99 29.49 2.14
N SER A 30 -12.24 28.53 1.62
CA SER A 30 -11.63 28.71 0.30
C SER A 30 -12.76 28.84 -0.72
N GLU A 31 -12.70 29.83 -1.60
CA GLU A 31 -13.54 29.84 -2.80
C GLU A 31 -13.42 28.48 -3.51
N TRP A 32 -14.56 27.94 -3.96
CA TRP A 32 -14.60 26.65 -4.65
C TRP A 32 -13.86 26.77 -5.98
N GLN A 33 -12.58 26.40 -5.94
CA GLN A 33 -11.64 26.58 -7.04
C GLN A 33 -12.26 26.11 -8.36
N ASP A 34 -12.11 26.92 -9.40
CA ASP A 34 -12.38 26.48 -10.77
C ASP A 34 -11.49 25.29 -11.13
N SER A 35 -11.94 24.50 -12.11
CA SER A 35 -11.17 23.35 -12.53
C SER A 35 -9.79 23.79 -13.01
N LYS A 36 -8.75 23.03 -12.63
CA LYS A 36 -7.40 23.23 -13.16
C LYS A 36 -7.31 22.82 -14.64
N ASP A 37 -8.31 22.09 -15.13
CA ASP A 37 -8.53 21.89 -16.56
C ASP A 37 -9.16 23.16 -17.18
N PRO A 38 -8.49 23.83 -18.12
CA PRO A 38 -8.96 25.11 -18.65
C PRO A 38 -10.20 24.97 -19.55
N ARG A 39 -10.42 23.80 -20.18
CA ARG A 39 -11.60 23.54 -21.03
C ARG A 39 -12.83 23.35 -20.15
N VAL A 40 -12.73 22.51 -19.12
CA VAL A 40 -13.79 22.32 -18.14
C VAL A 40 -14.09 23.63 -17.41
N ALA A 41 -13.08 24.41 -17.02
CA ALA A 41 -13.27 25.71 -16.39
C ALA A 41 -14.05 26.70 -17.28
N ALA A 42 -13.68 26.85 -18.55
CA ALA A 42 -14.36 27.75 -19.48
C ALA A 42 -15.83 27.35 -19.71
N VAL A 43 -16.07 26.08 -20.02
CA VAL A 43 -17.43 25.51 -20.18
C VAL A 43 -18.27 25.72 -18.93
N SER A 44 -17.67 25.52 -17.75
CA SER A 44 -18.35 25.67 -16.47
C SER A 44 -18.64 27.13 -16.12
N ALA A 45 -17.80 28.08 -16.54
CA ALA A 45 -18.05 29.50 -16.40
C ALA A 45 -19.25 29.93 -17.26
N THR A 46 -19.29 29.55 -18.53
CA THR A 46 -20.44 29.83 -19.41
C THR A 46 -21.71 29.12 -18.95
N PHE A 47 -21.62 27.90 -18.39
CA PHE A 47 -22.76 27.22 -17.78
C PHE A 47 -23.29 27.97 -16.55
N GLN A 48 -22.41 28.52 -15.71
CA GLN A 48 -22.81 29.39 -14.58
C GLN A 48 -23.47 30.68 -15.07
N GLU A 49 -22.90 31.35 -16.07
CA GLU A 49 -23.44 32.58 -16.68
C GLU A 49 -24.86 32.37 -17.25
N LEU A 50 -25.08 31.30 -18.00
CA LEU A 50 -26.40 30.93 -18.56
C LEU A 50 -27.45 30.62 -17.48
N LEU A 51 -27.04 30.32 -16.25
CA LEU A 51 -27.89 30.08 -15.08
C LEU A 51 -27.87 31.25 -14.07
N HIS A 52 -27.23 32.36 -14.42
CA HIS A 52 -27.17 33.61 -13.66
C HIS A 52 -27.59 34.84 -14.49
N ASP A 53 -27.91 34.66 -15.78
CA ASP A 53 -28.43 35.69 -16.68
C ASP A 53 -29.76 36.27 -16.17
N ASP A 54 -29.62 37.37 -15.44
CA ASP A 54 -30.68 38.14 -14.80
C ASP A 54 -31.68 38.75 -15.80
N ASP A 55 -31.29 38.96 -17.06
CA ASP A 55 -32.19 39.44 -18.12
C ASP A 55 -33.07 38.30 -18.67
N ASN A 56 -32.69 37.04 -18.48
CA ASN A 56 -33.51 35.85 -18.76
C ASN A 56 -34.47 35.44 -17.61
N LYS A 57 -34.66 36.28 -16.58
CA LYS A 57 -35.59 36.06 -15.44
C LYS A 57 -37.04 35.69 -15.79
N ASN A 58 -37.48 35.93 -17.03
CA ASN A 58 -38.81 35.57 -17.50
C ASN A 58 -38.90 34.17 -18.15
N ASN A 59 -37.77 33.48 -18.40
CA ASN A 59 -37.70 32.19 -19.09
C ASN A 59 -36.90 31.11 -18.33
N ASN A 60 -35.80 31.48 -17.65
CA ASN A 60 -34.93 30.52 -16.99
C ASN A 60 -35.43 30.20 -15.58
N ASP A 61 -36.26 29.16 -15.48
CA ASP A 61 -36.78 28.60 -14.22
C ASP A 61 -35.74 27.77 -13.43
N LEU A 62 -34.42 27.98 -13.66
CA LEU A 62 -33.31 27.28 -13.00
C LEU A 62 -32.42 28.24 -12.20
N THR A 63 -31.93 27.80 -11.04
CA THR A 63 -30.86 28.48 -10.30
C THR A 63 -29.79 27.48 -9.82
N ILE A 64 -28.55 27.95 -9.66
CA ILE A 64 -27.49 27.19 -8.97
C ILE A 64 -27.64 27.44 -7.47
N ALA A 65 -28.19 26.45 -6.76
CA ALA A 65 -28.38 26.55 -5.31
C ALA A 65 -27.11 26.18 -4.53
N ASN A 66 -26.19 25.42 -5.13
CA ASN A 66 -24.89 25.11 -4.54
C ASN A 66 -23.85 24.73 -5.60
N ARG A 67 -22.56 24.94 -5.27
CA ARG A 67 -21.42 24.54 -6.09
C ARG A 67 -20.42 23.76 -5.23
N GLY A 68 -19.79 22.76 -5.82
CA GLY A 68 -18.75 21.93 -5.22
C GLY A 68 -17.80 21.37 -6.28
N SER A 69 -17.13 20.26 -5.99
CA SER A 69 -16.18 19.64 -6.92
C SER A 69 -16.13 18.11 -6.83
N PHE A 70 -15.64 17.49 -7.90
CA PHE A 70 -15.35 16.07 -7.99
C PHE A 70 -14.00 15.81 -7.34
N GLN A 71 -13.97 15.02 -6.27
CA GLN A 71 -12.77 14.84 -5.45
C GLN A 71 -12.40 13.37 -5.31
N TRP A 72 -11.09 13.11 -5.32
CA TRP A 72 -10.49 11.81 -5.05
C TRP A 72 -10.75 11.36 -3.60
N ASP A 73 -11.05 10.08 -3.39
CA ASP A 73 -11.46 9.49 -2.11
C ASP A 73 -10.42 9.61 -1.00
N MET A 74 -9.14 9.47 -1.34
CA MET A 74 -8.04 9.68 -0.41
C MET A 74 -7.91 11.14 0.06
N ALA A 75 -8.59 12.10 -0.58
CA ALA A 75 -8.59 13.51 -0.17
C ALA A 75 -9.54 13.82 1.00
N THR A 76 -10.52 12.95 1.32
CA THR A 76 -11.40 13.16 2.49
C THR A 76 -11.42 11.97 3.45
N PHE A 77 -11.19 12.27 4.73
CA PHE A 77 -11.09 11.25 5.79
C PHE A 77 -12.36 10.41 5.97
N VAL A 78 -13.53 11.04 5.85
CA VAL A 78 -14.82 10.36 6.01
C VAL A 78 -15.01 9.33 4.91
N TRP A 79 -14.67 9.66 3.66
CA TRP A 79 -14.89 8.75 2.54
C TRP A 79 -13.88 7.63 2.48
N ASN A 80 -12.58 7.87 2.70
CA ASN A 80 -11.59 6.78 2.79
C ASN A 80 -12.07 5.68 3.77
N ARG A 81 -12.53 6.08 4.97
CA ARG A 81 -13.10 5.16 5.96
C ARG A 81 -14.45 4.54 5.54
N PHE A 82 -15.20 5.14 4.63
CA PHE A 82 -16.44 4.61 4.07
C PHE A 82 -16.14 3.59 2.97
N ALA A 83 -15.35 3.95 1.96
CA ALA A 83 -14.81 3.07 0.90
C ALA A 83 -14.22 1.78 1.46
N GLU A 84 -13.39 1.90 2.52
CA GLU A 84 -12.85 0.76 3.23
C GLU A 84 -13.93 -0.27 3.59
N ASN A 85 -15.12 0.13 4.08
CA ASN A 85 -16.18 -0.80 4.51
C ASN A 85 -17.00 -1.37 3.35
N PHE A 86 -17.04 -0.71 2.19
CA PHE A 86 -17.77 -1.22 1.02
C PHE A 86 -16.90 -2.10 0.11
N GLY A 87 -15.78 -2.62 0.65
CA GLY A 87 -14.88 -3.48 -0.09
C GLY A 87 -14.28 -2.80 -1.32
N SER A 88 -14.00 -1.49 -1.26
CA SER A 88 -13.30 -0.79 -2.34
C SER A 88 -12.01 -1.54 -2.72
N ASN A 89 -11.66 -1.53 -4.00
CA ASN A 89 -10.34 -1.98 -4.40
C ASN A 89 -9.35 -0.90 -3.94
N TRP A 90 -8.66 -1.15 -2.83
CA TRP A 90 -7.77 -0.22 -2.13
C TRP A 90 -6.70 0.45 -3.02
N ALA A 91 -6.35 -0.16 -4.16
CA ALA A 91 -5.40 0.38 -5.12
C ALA A 91 -6.04 1.04 -6.37
N SER A 92 -7.37 1.14 -6.41
CA SER A 92 -8.13 1.94 -7.38
C SER A 92 -8.46 3.30 -6.76
N PRO A 93 -8.12 4.44 -7.38
CA PRO A 93 -8.67 5.72 -6.96
C PRO A 93 -10.17 5.81 -7.29
N TYR A 94 -10.96 6.31 -6.34
CA TYR A 94 -12.39 6.62 -6.53
C TYR A 94 -12.57 8.14 -6.51
N MET A 95 -13.44 8.70 -7.35
CA MET A 95 -13.82 10.11 -7.27
C MET A 95 -15.33 10.25 -7.05
N TYR A 96 -15.75 11.23 -6.25
CA TYR A 96 -17.17 11.47 -5.95
C TYR A 96 -17.55 12.95 -5.98
N ASN A 97 -18.85 13.19 -6.14
CA ASN A 97 -19.45 14.54 -6.13
C ASN A 97 -19.47 15.14 -4.72
N VAL A 98 -18.50 16.00 -4.39
CA VAL A 98 -18.54 16.77 -3.13
C VAL A 98 -19.38 18.03 -3.30
N LEU A 99 -20.42 18.15 -2.48
CA LEU A 99 -21.29 19.33 -2.38
C LEU A 99 -21.39 19.81 -0.92
N PRO A 100 -21.50 21.12 -0.65
CA PRO A 100 -21.62 21.63 0.71
C PRO A 100 -22.94 21.22 1.40
N PHE A 101 -22.83 20.65 2.60
CA PHE A 101 -23.92 20.14 3.43
C PHE A 101 -24.02 20.95 4.74
N LEU A 102 -25.25 21.09 5.26
CA LEU A 102 -25.63 21.72 6.54
C LEU A 102 -24.71 22.88 7.01
N GLY A 103 -24.56 23.92 6.20
CA GLY A 103 -23.81 25.12 6.55
C GLY A 103 -22.36 25.20 6.03
N GLY A 104 -21.95 24.28 5.14
CA GLY A 104 -20.72 24.42 4.35
C GLY A 104 -19.78 23.21 4.36
N LEU A 105 -20.09 22.15 5.11
CA LEU A 105 -19.22 20.99 5.22
C LEU A 105 -19.21 20.19 3.91
N PRO A 106 -18.05 19.83 3.34
CA PRO A 106 -17.99 19.01 2.13
C PRO A 106 -18.64 17.63 2.38
N SER A 107 -19.69 17.31 1.61
CA SER A 107 -20.39 16.03 1.68
C SER A 107 -20.43 15.35 0.30
N PRO A 108 -20.13 14.05 0.21
CA PRO A 108 -20.39 13.25 -0.99
C PRO A 108 -21.88 12.98 -1.21
N MET A 109 -22.63 12.94 -0.09
CA MET A 109 -24.04 12.60 -0.04
C MET A 109 -24.88 13.86 -0.22
N TRP A 110 -25.84 13.79 -1.14
CA TRP A 110 -26.83 14.82 -1.40
C TRP A 110 -28.21 14.17 -1.58
N ARG A 111 -29.27 14.96 -1.45
CA ARG A 111 -30.66 14.56 -1.73
C ARG A 111 -31.08 15.18 -3.06
N LEU A 112 -32.16 14.70 -3.68
CA LEU A 112 -32.78 15.37 -4.82
C LEU A 112 -34.30 15.45 -4.66
N ARG A 113 -34.92 16.50 -5.19
CA ARG A 113 -36.39 16.65 -5.31
C ARG A 113 -36.83 16.61 -6.78
N HIS A 114 -38.14 16.46 -6.99
CA HIS A 114 -38.88 16.46 -8.27
C HIS A 114 -38.71 17.67 -9.21
N HIS A 115 -37.79 18.59 -8.92
CA HIS A 115 -37.46 19.77 -9.73
C HIS A 115 -35.95 20.09 -9.68
N GLU A 116 -35.16 19.31 -8.95
CA GLU A 116 -33.72 19.54 -8.74
C GLU A 116 -32.90 18.59 -9.64
N ALA A 117 -31.65 18.98 -9.90
CA ALA A 117 -30.67 18.17 -10.63
C ALA A 117 -29.27 18.34 -10.01
N VAL A 118 -28.41 17.32 -10.15
CA VAL A 118 -26.97 17.43 -9.87
C VAL A 118 -26.20 17.24 -11.16
N VAL A 119 -25.30 18.17 -11.47
CA VAL A 119 -24.57 18.22 -12.74
C VAL A 119 -23.07 18.20 -12.46
N LEU A 120 -22.39 17.15 -12.91
CA LEU A 120 -20.93 17.08 -13.00
C LEU A 120 -20.53 17.47 -14.43
N ILE A 121 -19.54 18.36 -14.58
CA ILE A 121 -18.88 18.65 -15.86
C ILE A 121 -17.42 18.26 -15.73
N ALA A 122 -16.92 17.39 -16.60
CA ALA A 122 -15.57 16.82 -16.52
C ALA A 122 -15.02 16.45 -17.91
N ASN A 123 -13.73 16.18 -17.99
CA ASN A 123 -13.17 15.48 -19.14
C ASN A 123 -13.09 13.96 -18.84
N GLU A 124 -13.01 13.14 -19.87
CA GLU A 124 -12.67 11.72 -19.78
C GLU A 124 -11.30 11.57 -19.09
N PRO A 125 -11.10 10.58 -18.19
CA PRO A 125 -9.80 10.37 -17.57
C PRO A 125 -8.72 10.04 -18.63
N PRO A 126 -7.46 10.46 -18.40
CA PRO A 126 -6.32 10.00 -19.21
C PRO A 126 -6.27 8.47 -19.29
N PRO A 127 -5.68 7.88 -20.36
CA PRO A 127 -5.73 6.45 -20.64
C PRO A 127 -5.51 5.53 -19.43
N VAL A 128 -6.45 4.61 -19.24
CA VAL A 128 -6.60 3.72 -18.08
C VAL A 128 -6.86 2.28 -18.54
N ASP A 129 -6.57 1.29 -17.69
CA ASP A 129 -7.04 -0.09 -17.89
C ASP A 129 -8.58 -0.17 -17.83
N TYR A 130 -9.21 0.68 -17.02
CA TYR A 130 -10.67 0.75 -16.84
C TYR A 130 -11.09 2.06 -16.18
N PHE A 131 -12.22 2.64 -16.62
CA PHE A 131 -13.00 3.55 -15.77
C PHE A 131 -14.50 3.35 -15.96
N SER A 132 -15.25 3.87 -14.99
CA SER A 132 -16.72 3.93 -15.01
C SER A 132 -17.24 5.07 -14.13
N ILE A 133 -18.46 5.53 -14.38
CA ILE A 133 -19.22 6.49 -13.58
C ILE A 133 -20.58 5.88 -13.27
N THR A 134 -20.98 5.86 -12.00
CA THR A 134 -22.25 5.24 -11.57
C THR A 134 -22.89 6.08 -10.48
N THR A 135 -24.21 6.24 -10.58
CA THR A 135 -25.02 6.90 -9.56
C THR A 135 -25.59 5.85 -8.61
N PHE A 136 -25.49 6.13 -7.31
CA PHE A 136 -25.91 5.24 -6.23
C PHE A 136 -26.93 5.90 -5.32
N CYS A 137 -27.74 5.08 -4.65
CA CYS A 137 -28.33 5.43 -3.36
C CYS A 137 -27.51 4.75 -2.24
N LEU A 138 -27.26 5.51 -1.17
CA LEU A 138 -26.37 5.15 -0.05
C LEU A 138 -27.10 4.93 1.28
N PHE A 139 -28.24 5.59 1.44
CA PHE A 139 -29.00 5.61 2.69
C PHE A 139 -30.44 6.03 2.42
N SER A 140 -31.38 5.51 3.22
CA SER A 140 -32.72 6.07 3.39
C SER A 140 -33.19 5.83 4.83
N TRP A 141 -34.05 6.68 5.36
CA TRP A 141 -34.56 6.53 6.73
C TRP A 141 -35.37 5.22 6.93
N LYS A 142 -36.16 4.82 5.95
CA LYS A 142 -36.96 3.58 5.93
C LYS A 142 -36.13 2.29 5.88
N ARG A 143 -34.93 2.34 5.28
CA ARG A 143 -34.15 1.13 4.90
C ARG A 143 -32.74 1.09 5.51
N GLY A 144 -32.31 2.16 6.17
CA GLY A 144 -30.98 2.27 6.78
C GLY A 144 -29.89 2.57 5.75
N LEU A 145 -28.67 2.09 6.03
CA LEU A 145 -27.52 2.21 5.14
C LEU A 145 -27.49 1.01 4.17
N PHE A 146 -27.46 1.28 2.88
CA PHE A 146 -27.41 0.27 1.80
C PHE A 146 -26.76 0.91 0.57
N PHE A 147 -25.99 0.17 -0.22
CA PHE A 147 -25.28 0.74 -1.37
C PHE A 147 -25.81 0.11 -2.65
N ALA A 148 -26.52 0.87 -3.48
CA ALA A 148 -27.29 0.35 -4.60
C ALA A 148 -27.09 1.19 -5.86
N SER A 149 -26.68 0.57 -6.98
CA SER A 149 -26.67 1.25 -8.28
C SER A 149 -28.08 1.63 -8.72
N LEU A 150 -28.24 2.81 -9.34
CA LEU A 150 -29.54 3.31 -9.82
C LEU A 150 -29.75 3.18 -11.33
N GLY A 151 -28.86 2.49 -12.03
CA GLY A 151 -28.88 2.31 -13.48
C GLY A 151 -27.49 1.92 -13.99
N ASP A 152 -27.36 1.73 -15.30
CA ASP A 152 -26.08 1.40 -15.94
C ASP A 152 -24.98 2.43 -15.66
N ALA A 153 -23.74 1.96 -15.73
CA ALA A 153 -22.57 2.80 -15.65
C ALA A 153 -22.16 3.35 -17.02
N ILE A 154 -21.84 4.64 -17.07
CA ILE A 154 -21.09 5.24 -18.18
C ILE A 154 -19.65 4.75 -18.02
N ASN A 155 -19.00 4.29 -19.08
CA ASN A 155 -17.68 3.68 -19.00
C ASN A 155 -16.91 3.77 -20.33
N VAL A 156 -15.63 3.38 -20.30
CA VAL A 156 -14.69 3.46 -21.44
C VAL A 156 -15.18 2.83 -22.75
N LEU A 157 -16.15 1.88 -22.71
CA LEU A 157 -16.71 1.27 -23.92
C LEU A 157 -17.99 1.94 -24.44
N ASN A 158 -18.71 2.68 -23.58
CA ASN A 158 -20.06 3.20 -23.87
C ASN A 158 -20.22 4.72 -23.73
N ILE A 159 -19.22 5.44 -23.20
CA ILE A 159 -19.22 6.92 -23.15
C ILE A 159 -19.37 7.52 -24.56
N HIS A 160 -18.80 6.85 -25.58
CA HIS A 160 -18.91 7.23 -27.00
C HIS A 160 -19.97 6.42 -27.79
N ASP A 161 -20.85 5.62 -27.14
CA ASP A 161 -21.91 4.86 -27.85
C ASP A 161 -22.79 5.77 -28.73
N ASN A 162 -23.07 6.99 -28.24
CA ASN A 162 -23.88 7.99 -28.92
C ASN A 162 -23.21 8.59 -30.19
N GLN A 163 -21.93 8.30 -30.47
CA GLN A 163 -21.22 8.75 -31.67
C GLN A 163 -21.18 7.69 -32.80
N LYS A 164 -21.49 6.42 -32.53
CA LYS A 164 -21.21 5.26 -33.42
C LYS A 164 -21.94 5.23 -34.77
N HIS A 165 -22.66 6.29 -35.17
CA HIS A 165 -23.53 6.29 -36.34
C HIS A 165 -23.08 7.18 -37.51
N ASP A 166 -22.13 8.10 -37.29
CA ASP A 166 -21.58 9.02 -38.30
C ASP A 166 -20.04 8.91 -38.35
N ASP A 167 -19.46 8.87 -39.56
CA ASP A 167 -18.05 8.59 -39.91
C ASP A 167 -16.97 8.74 -38.79
N ILE A 168 -16.56 7.60 -38.21
CA ILE A 168 -15.41 7.53 -37.27
C ILE A 168 -14.08 7.55 -38.04
N THR A 169 -13.77 8.67 -38.71
CA THR A 169 -12.39 8.98 -39.07
C THR A 169 -11.68 9.57 -37.85
N HIS A 170 -10.85 8.77 -37.18
CA HIS A 170 -10.05 9.18 -36.01
C HIS A 170 -8.98 10.24 -36.39
N ASN A 171 -9.40 11.49 -36.58
CA ASN A 171 -8.51 12.65 -36.52
C ASN A 171 -8.28 13.00 -35.04
N ASN A 172 -7.01 13.21 -34.67
CA ASN A 172 -6.57 13.48 -33.29
C ASN A 172 -6.88 14.92 -32.81
N ASN A 173 -8.12 15.37 -32.99
CA ASN A 173 -8.60 16.61 -32.38
C ASN A 173 -9.09 16.31 -30.97
N ASN A 174 -8.51 16.99 -29.97
CA ASN A 174 -8.78 16.80 -28.53
C ASN A 174 -10.18 17.30 -28.08
N ASP A 175 -11.18 17.25 -28.96
CA ASP A 175 -12.51 17.77 -28.70
C ASP A 175 -13.45 16.72 -28.08
N ASN A 176 -13.19 15.42 -28.26
CA ASN A 176 -14.09 14.36 -27.77
C ASN A 176 -14.08 14.15 -26.25
N ASP A 177 -13.07 14.66 -25.55
CA ASP A 177 -12.82 14.32 -24.14
C ASP A 177 -13.86 14.92 -23.16
N LEU A 178 -14.62 15.96 -23.54
CA LEU A 178 -15.50 16.70 -22.62
C LEU A 178 -16.89 16.08 -22.51
N PHE A 179 -17.32 15.74 -21.28
CA PHE A 179 -18.66 15.23 -21.00
C PHE A 179 -19.35 15.91 -19.80
N ALA A 180 -20.65 15.69 -19.66
CA ALA A 180 -21.42 16.03 -18.47
C ALA A 180 -22.26 14.85 -17.99
N HIS A 181 -22.32 14.65 -16.67
CA HIS A 181 -23.19 13.68 -16.03
C HIS A 181 -24.29 14.39 -15.23
N VAL A 182 -25.53 14.23 -15.67
CA VAL A 182 -26.71 14.90 -15.12
C VAL A 182 -27.56 13.90 -14.37
N VAL A 183 -27.65 14.03 -13.04
CA VAL A 183 -28.57 13.25 -12.23
C VAL A 183 -29.86 14.02 -11.98
N VAL A 184 -31.00 13.39 -12.29
CA VAL A 184 -32.35 13.94 -12.15
C VAL A 184 -33.29 12.91 -11.54
N THR A 185 -34.40 13.34 -10.96
CA THR A 185 -35.49 12.42 -10.61
C THR A 185 -36.35 12.12 -11.84
N GLN A 186 -37.10 11.01 -11.82
CA GLN A 186 -37.97 10.59 -12.92
C GLN A 186 -39.03 11.65 -13.30
N SER A 187 -39.44 12.50 -12.36
CA SER A 187 -40.40 13.60 -12.58
C SER A 187 -39.75 14.91 -13.06
N SER A 188 -38.42 15.07 -12.93
CA SER A 188 -37.67 16.31 -13.24
C SER A 188 -37.49 16.59 -14.75
N GLN A 189 -38.39 16.16 -15.65
CA GLN A 189 -38.20 16.26 -17.11
C GLN A 189 -37.99 17.70 -17.59
N HIS A 190 -38.70 18.68 -17.03
CA HIS A 190 -38.53 20.10 -17.39
C HIS A 190 -37.13 20.61 -17.00
N THR A 191 -36.71 20.35 -15.76
CA THR A 191 -35.36 20.67 -15.25
C THR A 191 -34.28 20.02 -16.13
N LEU A 192 -34.45 18.75 -16.52
CA LEU A 192 -33.52 18.06 -17.41
C LEU A 192 -33.38 18.76 -18.76
N GLN A 193 -34.51 19.13 -19.40
CA GLN A 193 -34.49 19.80 -20.70
C GLN A 193 -33.81 21.17 -20.63
N GLN A 194 -34.04 21.96 -19.58
CA GLN A 194 -33.39 23.24 -19.38
C GLN A 194 -31.88 23.09 -19.10
N VAL A 195 -31.49 22.12 -18.25
CA VAL A 195 -30.07 21.81 -17.97
C VAL A 195 -29.35 21.34 -19.24
N GLN A 196 -29.94 20.45 -20.04
CA GLN A 196 -29.37 20.00 -21.31
C GLN A 196 -29.19 21.15 -22.31
N GLN A 197 -30.13 22.08 -22.39
CA GLN A 197 -29.99 23.27 -23.25
C GLN A 197 -28.90 24.22 -22.76
N ALA A 198 -28.75 24.41 -21.45
CA ALA A 198 -27.67 25.22 -20.88
C ALA A 198 -26.30 24.60 -21.13
N LEU A 199 -26.14 23.28 -20.92
CA LEU A 199 -24.90 22.55 -21.20
C LEU A 199 -24.52 22.59 -22.69
N GLN A 200 -25.50 22.46 -23.60
CA GLN A 200 -25.24 22.58 -25.04
C GLN A 200 -24.81 23.99 -25.44
N LYS A 201 -25.43 25.03 -24.87
CA LYS A 201 -25.04 26.44 -25.07
C LYS A 201 -23.67 26.76 -24.47
N SER A 202 -23.26 26.08 -23.39
CA SER A 202 -21.92 26.23 -22.79
C SER A 202 -20.84 25.37 -23.47
N GLY A 203 -21.16 24.66 -24.55
CA GLY A 203 -20.20 23.93 -25.37
C GLY A 203 -20.07 22.42 -25.10
N VAL A 204 -20.90 21.82 -24.24
CA VAL A 204 -20.92 20.35 -24.07
C VAL A 204 -21.71 19.72 -25.22
N PRO A 205 -21.11 18.80 -26.03
CA PRO A 205 -21.83 18.14 -27.12
C PRO A 205 -23.03 17.35 -26.62
N LYS A 206 -24.16 17.40 -27.35
CA LYS A 206 -25.41 16.72 -26.96
C LYS A 206 -25.22 15.22 -26.68
N HIS A 207 -24.34 14.54 -27.44
CA HIS A 207 -24.05 13.11 -27.26
C HIS A 207 -23.26 12.79 -25.98
N ALA A 208 -22.54 13.77 -25.43
CA ALA A 208 -21.71 13.66 -24.22
C ALA A 208 -22.43 14.17 -22.95
N ILE A 209 -23.73 14.46 -23.03
CA ILE A 209 -24.57 14.74 -21.85
C ILE A 209 -25.29 13.47 -21.44
N HIS A 210 -24.70 12.73 -20.52
CA HIS A 210 -25.24 11.51 -19.96
C HIS A 210 -26.24 11.83 -18.84
N VAL A 211 -27.26 10.99 -18.69
CA VAL A 211 -28.36 11.22 -17.74
C VAL A 211 -28.56 10.00 -16.85
N ALA A 212 -28.44 10.17 -15.53
CA ALA A 212 -28.89 9.20 -14.54
C ALA A 212 -30.25 9.62 -13.99
N ILE A 213 -31.17 8.65 -13.89
CA ILE A 213 -32.56 8.88 -13.50
C ILE A 213 -32.81 8.18 -12.16
N ILE A 214 -33.11 8.94 -11.12
CA ILE A 214 -33.54 8.42 -9.81
C ILE A 214 -35.06 8.13 -9.91
N PRO A 215 -35.52 6.89 -9.69
CA PRO A 215 -36.95 6.57 -9.63
C PRO A 215 -37.67 7.47 -8.60
N SER A 216 -38.80 8.07 -8.98
CA SER A 216 -39.50 9.02 -8.10
C SER A 216 -39.97 8.38 -6.79
N GLU A 217 -40.24 7.06 -6.79
CA GLU A 217 -40.61 6.34 -5.57
C GLU A 217 -39.54 6.46 -4.48
N LEU A 218 -38.24 6.41 -4.83
CA LEU A 218 -37.16 6.54 -3.82
C LEU A 218 -37.11 7.92 -3.17
N VAL A 219 -37.67 8.94 -3.81
CA VAL A 219 -37.72 10.33 -3.34
C VAL A 219 -39.02 10.64 -2.60
N ASP A 220 -40.15 10.07 -3.07
CA ASP A 220 -41.46 10.22 -2.44
C ASP A 220 -41.62 9.35 -1.18
N ASP A 221 -41.15 8.10 -1.21
CA ASP A 221 -41.19 7.23 -0.03
C ASP A 221 -40.26 7.73 1.08
N ASP A 222 -39.11 8.33 0.73
CA ASP A 222 -38.08 8.68 1.69
C ASP A 222 -37.45 10.05 1.40
N GLN A 223 -38.00 11.08 2.07
CA GLN A 223 -37.47 12.44 2.00
C GLN A 223 -36.06 12.60 2.64
N PHE A 224 -35.46 11.51 3.13
CA PHE A 224 -34.08 11.45 3.61
C PHE A 224 -33.22 10.44 2.83
N ALA A 225 -33.67 9.99 1.65
CA ALA A 225 -32.82 9.28 0.71
C ALA A 225 -31.59 10.12 0.33
N LEU A 226 -30.42 9.50 0.42
CA LEU A 226 -29.13 10.10 0.06
C LEU A 226 -28.53 9.38 -1.15
N PHE A 227 -27.99 10.18 -2.06
CA PHE A 227 -27.48 9.78 -3.35
C PHE A 227 -26.05 10.27 -3.55
N GLU A 228 -25.36 9.65 -4.49
CA GLU A 228 -23.98 9.96 -4.87
C GLU A 228 -23.74 9.66 -6.35
N VAL A 229 -22.72 10.29 -6.94
CA VAL A 229 -22.06 9.83 -8.17
C VAL A 229 -20.64 9.41 -7.80
N VAL A 230 -20.25 8.18 -8.16
CA VAL A 230 -18.88 7.68 -8.00
C VAL A 230 -18.30 7.35 -9.38
N MET A 231 -17.16 7.95 -9.70
CA MET A 231 -16.28 7.47 -10.76
C MET A 231 -15.26 6.50 -10.16
N ARG A 232 -15.13 5.33 -10.75
CA ARG A 232 -14.14 4.31 -10.41
C ARG A 232 -13.07 4.33 -11.48
N LEU A 233 -11.81 4.54 -11.11
CA LEU A 233 -10.67 4.66 -12.01
C LEU A 233 -9.67 3.54 -11.69
N PHE A 234 -9.13 2.89 -12.71
CA PHE A 234 -8.15 1.82 -12.49
C PHE A 234 -6.95 1.91 -13.45
N ARG A 235 -5.76 1.89 -12.85
CA ARG A 235 -4.44 1.89 -13.48
C ARG A 235 -4.34 2.82 -14.71
N PHE A 236 -4.11 4.10 -14.44
CA PHE A 236 -3.64 5.04 -15.45
C PHE A 236 -2.36 4.51 -16.12
N HIS A 237 -2.28 4.62 -17.44
CA HIS A 237 -1.09 4.26 -18.21
C HIS A 237 0.01 5.31 -18.02
N ASP A 238 -0.36 6.58 -17.92
CA ASP A 238 0.50 7.66 -17.38
C ASP A 238 0.03 8.07 -15.97
N LYS A 239 0.83 7.71 -14.97
CA LYS A 239 0.59 8.05 -13.56
C LYS A 239 0.66 9.55 -13.28
N ALA A 240 1.50 10.31 -13.99
CA ALA A 240 1.65 11.74 -13.79
C ALA A 240 0.44 12.52 -14.31
N GLN A 241 -0.12 12.12 -15.46
CA GLN A 241 -1.40 12.60 -15.99
C GLN A 241 -2.58 12.19 -15.09
N GLY A 242 -2.64 10.91 -14.68
CA GLY A 242 -3.69 10.42 -13.79
C GLY A 242 -3.75 11.17 -12.46
N GLU A 243 -2.61 11.45 -11.84
CA GLU A 243 -2.54 12.30 -10.64
C GLU A 243 -2.93 13.77 -10.89
N ALA A 244 -2.71 14.31 -12.10
CA ALA A 244 -3.17 15.65 -12.45
C ALA A 244 -4.70 15.67 -12.59
N TYR A 245 -5.27 14.64 -13.21
CA TYR A 245 -6.72 14.42 -13.33
C TYR A 245 -7.40 14.26 -11.96
N LEU A 246 -6.85 13.44 -11.05
CA LEU A 246 -7.34 13.31 -9.66
C LEU A 246 -7.27 14.63 -8.85
N GLN A 247 -6.52 15.63 -9.34
CA GLN A 247 -6.37 16.95 -8.75
C GLN A 247 -7.06 18.06 -9.56
N SER A 248 -7.82 17.73 -10.61
CA SER A 248 -8.39 18.69 -11.56
C SER A 248 -9.49 19.58 -10.98
N ASN A 249 -10.11 19.18 -9.86
CA ASN A 249 -11.28 19.84 -9.26
C ASN A 249 -12.44 20.07 -10.25
N HIS A 250 -12.77 19.09 -11.10
CA HIS A 250 -13.94 19.17 -11.99
C HIS A 250 -15.21 19.60 -11.21
N PRO A 251 -15.97 20.61 -11.65
CA PRO A 251 -17.01 21.21 -10.82
C PRO A 251 -18.29 20.38 -10.80
N VAL A 252 -18.99 20.47 -9.67
CA VAL A 252 -20.30 19.86 -9.45
C VAL A 252 -21.28 20.96 -9.05
N PHE A 253 -22.43 20.99 -9.71
CA PHE A 253 -23.49 21.96 -9.48
C PHE A 253 -24.74 21.28 -8.93
N TYR A 254 -25.33 21.86 -7.89
CA TYR A 254 -26.67 21.53 -7.41
C TYR A 254 -27.66 22.55 -7.98
N ILE A 255 -28.49 22.11 -8.92
CA ILE A 255 -29.44 22.94 -9.65
C ILE A 255 -30.82 22.83 -9.01
N GLN A 256 -31.42 23.97 -8.67
CA GLN A 256 -32.83 24.07 -8.29
C GLN A 256 -33.63 24.61 -9.47
N GLY A 257 -34.38 23.73 -10.11
CA GLY A 257 -35.50 24.15 -10.95
C GLY A 257 -36.68 24.59 -10.09
N LYS A 258 -37.54 25.43 -10.66
CA LYS A 258 -38.81 25.83 -10.06
C LYS A 258 -39.72 24.60 -9.86
N PRO A 259 -40.37 24.46 -8.69
CA PRO A 259 -41.33 23.38 -8.49
C PRO A 259 -42.50 23.52 -9.47
N PRO A 260 -42.98 22.43 -10.11
CA PRO A 260 -44.16 22.48 -10.94
C PRO A 260 -45.38 22.93 -10.11
N PRO A 261 -46.38 23.60 -10.73
CA PRO A 261 -47.63 23.92 -10.04
C PRO A 261 -48.27 22.67 -9.41
N PRO A 262 -48.89 22.76 -8.21
CA PRO A 262 -49.41 21.58 -7.51
C PRO A 262 -50.54 20.85 -8.27
N GLU A 263 -51.23 21.54 -9.18
CA GLU A 263 -52.23 20.97 -10.09
C GLU A 263 -51.56 20.29 -11.32
N SER A 264 -50.35 20.71 -11.66
CA SER A 264 -49.52 20.16 -12.74
C SER A 264 -48.73 18.94 -12.27
N LYS A 265 -49.44 17.85 -11.95
CA LYS A 265 -48.83 16.52 -11.99
C LYS A 265 -48.39 16.24 -13.42
N SER A 266 -47.09 16.34 -13.70
CA SER A 266 -46.55 16.03 -15.02
C SER A 266 -46.92 14.60 -15.41
N SER A 267 -47.75 14.45 -16.44
CA SER A 267 -48.02 13.16 -17.08
C SER A 267 -46.81 12.64 -17.86
N LEU A 268 -45.87 13.53 -18.16
CA LEU A 268 -44.56 13.24 -18.72
C LEU A 268 -43.60 12.95 -17.56
N LEU A 269 -43.49 11.66 -17.22
CA LEU A 269 -42.38 11.09 -16.47
C LEU A 269 -41.30 10.64 -17.46
N LEU A 270 -40.04 10.78 -17.06
CA LEU A 270 -38.93 10.13 -17.75
C LEU A 270 -39.09 8.60 -17.68
N PRO A 271 -38.50 7.84 -18.61
CA PRO A 271 -38.39 6.38 -18.47
C PRO A 271 -37.70 6.03 -17.14
N LYS A 272 -38.12 4.93 -16.50
CA LYS A 272 -37.33 4.39 -15.38
C LYS A 272 -35.96 3.94 -15.88
N PRO A 273 -34.90 4.06 -15.07
CA PRO A 273 -33.64 3.41 -15.39
C PRO A 273 -33.87 1.92 -15.58
N THR A 274 -33.22 1.36 -16.59
CA THR A 274 -33.14 -0.09 -16.82
C THR A 274 -31.65 -0.45 -16.95
N TYR A 275 -31.35 -1.73 -16.80
CA TYR A 275 -29.99 -2.23 -17.05
C TYR A 275 -29.94 -2.85 -18.44
N LYS A 276 -28.95 -2.45 -19.26
CA LYS A 276 -28.51 -3.14 -20.47
C LYS A 276 -28.35 -4.63 -20.15
N ASP A 277 -28.74 -5.48 -21.09
CA ASP A 277 -28.60 -6.92 -20.87
C ASP A 277 -27.13 -7.35 -20.89
N ARG A 278 -26.82 -8.40 -20.14
CA ARG A 278 -25.52 -9.06 -20.07
C ARG A 278 -25.42 -10.25 -21.01
N THR A 279 -26.50 -10.65 -21.68
CA THR A 279 -26.48 -11.70 -22.69
C THR A 279 -26.33 -11.12 -24.09
N HIS A 280 -25.58 -11.82 -24.93
CA HIS A 280 -25.46 -11.55 -26.36
C HIS A 280 -25.06 -12.86 -27.06
N SER A 281 -25.47 -13.05 -28.32
CA SER A 281 -25.17 -14.27 -29.08
C SER A 281 -23.66 -14.51 -29.26
N SER A 282 -22.92 -13.45 -29.54
CA SER A 282 -21.45 -13.47 -29.72
C SER A 282 -20.64 -13.58 -28.41
N HIS A 283 -21.26 -13.77 -27.24
CA HIS A 283 -20.51 -13.88 -25.98
C HIS A 283 -19.71 -15.19 -25.89
N VAL A 284 -18.43 -15.05 -25.56
CA VAL A 284 -17.55 -16.17 -25.22
C VAL A 284 -18.13 -16.90 -24.01
N ASN A 285 -18.32 -18.21 -24.17
CA ASN A 285 -18.88 -19.07 -23.14
C ASN A 285 -17.74 -19.93 -22.56
N GLU A 286 -16.99 -19.37 -21.62
CA GLU A 286 -15.81 -20.00 -21.01
C GLU A 286 -16.14 -21.36 -20.37
N VAL A 287 -17.34 -21.48 -19.79
CA VAL A 287 -17.82 -22.75 -19.22
C VAL A 287 -17.94 -23.86 -20.28
N ALA A 288 -18.26 -23.51 -21.53
CA ALA A 288 -18.36 -24.46 -22.64
C ALA A 288 -17.04 -24.62 -23.43
N LEU A 289 -16.12 -23.66 -23.34
CA LEU A 289 -14.90 -23.59 -24.16
C LEU A 289 -13.61 -23.96 -23.42
N TYR A 290 -13.57 -23.81 -22.10
CA TYR A 290 -12.33 -23.85 -21.30
C TYR A 290 -12.43 -24.65 -19.99
N ALA A 291 -13.59 -25.20 -19.64
CA ALA A 291 -13.78 -25.88 -18.35
C ALA A 291 -12.87 -27.12 -18.20
N ASN A 292 -12.73 -27.93 -19.25
CA ASN A 292 -11.92 -29.16 -19.22
C ASN A 292 -10.42 -28.84 -19.08
N GLU A 293 -9.94 -27.84 -19.81
CA GLU A 293 -8.56 -27.38 -19.79
C GLU A 293 -8.23 -26.67 -18.47
N PHE A 294 -9.21 -25.98 -17.87
CA PHE A 294 -9.06 -25.36 -16.55
C PHE A 294 -9.03 -26.41 -15.42
N ASP A 295 -9.83 -27.47 -15.51
CA ASP A 295 -9.76 -28.62 -14.60
C ASP A 295 -8.37 -29.28 -14.66
N GLN A 296 -7.87 -29.57 -15.87
CA GLN A 296 -6.51 -30.10 -16.08
C GLN A 296 -5.41 -29.15 -15.56
N TYR A 297 -5.56 -27.85 -15.81
CA TYR A 297 -4.64 -26.82 -15.31
C TYR A 297 -4.59 -26.80 -13.78
N GLN A 298 -5.75 -26.92 -13.13
CA GLN A 298 -5.86 -26.96 -11.67
C GLN A 298 -5.22 -28.21 -11.07
N GLU A 299 -5.47 -29.39 -11.66
CA GLU A 299 -4.80 -30.63 -11.25
C GLU A 299 -3.27 -30.51 -11.39
N ALA A 300 -2.79 -29.89 -12.47
CA ALA A 300 -1.36 -29.62 -12.68
C ALA A 300 -0.77 -28.57 -11.70
N VAL A 301 -1.55 -27.56 -11.27
CA VAL A 301 -1.14 -26.64 -10.19
C VAL A 301 -1.05 -27.39 -8.86
N VAL A 302 -2.10 -28.12 -8.48
CA VAL A 302 -2.16 -28.87 -7.21
C VAL A 302 -1.06 -29.94 -7.16
N SER A 303 -0.82 -30.66 -8.25
CA SER A 303 0.25 -31.67 -8.35
C SER A 303 1.65 -31.06 -8.20
N ARG A 304 1.94 -29.92 -8.85
CA ARG A 304 3.22 -29.19 -8.69
C ARG A 304 3.45 -28.75 -7.24
N ILE A 305 2.42 -28.24 -6.58
CA ILE A 305 2.50 -27.80 -5.17
C ILE A 305 2.66 -29.00 -4.23
N GLN A 306 1.95 -30.10 -4.48
CA GLN A 306 2.13 -31.35 -3.73
C GLN A 306 3.55 -31.91 -3.88
N GLY A 307 4.14 -31.87 -5.08
CA GLY A 307 5.53 -32.28 -5.32
C GLY A 307 6.57 -31.39 -4.64
N ALA A 308 6.34 -30.08 -4.57
CA ALA A 308 7.29 -29.11 -3.99
C ALA A 308 7.33 -29.12 -2.46
N PHE A 309 6.21 -29.43 -1.80
CA PHE A 309 6.11 -29.42 -0.34
C PHE A 309 5.89 -30.82 0.27
N GLY A 310 5.91 -31.91 -0.52
CA GLY A 310 5.41 -33.22 -0.07
C GLY A 310 6.38 -34.39 -0.26
N PRO A 311 6.90 -34.99 0.82
CA PRO A 311 7.26 -36.41 0.77
C PRO A 311 5.97 -37.25 0.60
N PRO A 312 5.96 -38.38 -0.15
CA PRO A 312 4.72 -39.07 -0.57
C PRO A 312 3.80 -39.65 0.53
N LYS A 313 4.09 -39.42 1.82
CA LYS A 313 3.40 -40.04 2.97
C LYS A 313 2.50 -39.09 3.74
N THR A 314 2.66 -37.77 3.60
CA THR A 314 1.75 -36.76 4.17
C THR A 314 0.90 -36.17 3.07
N GLN A 315 -0.25 -36.81 2.83
CA GLN A 315 -1.23 -36.37 1.84
C GLN A 315 -1.76 -34.99 2.23
N MET A 316 -1.37 -33.94 1.51
CA MET A 316 -1.89 -32.59 1.73
C MET A 316 -3.39 -32.59 1.48
N LYS A 317 -4.19 -32.22 2.50
CA LYS A 317 -5.62 -32.03 2.30
C LYS A 317 -5.81 -30.77 1.46
N VAL A 318 -6.22 -30.95 0.22
CA VAL A 318 -6.47 -29.90 -0.77
C VAL A 318 -7.93 -30.01 -1.17
N GLU A 319 -8.75 -29.08 -0.68
CA GLU A 319 -10.18 -29.01 -1.00
C GLU A 319 -10.45 -27.79 -1.88
N PRO A 320 -11.07 -27.96 -3.07
CA PRO A 320 -11.48 -26.85 -3.91
C PRO A 320 -12.69 -26.14 -3.29
N VAL A 321 -12.55 -24.84 -3.08
CA VAL A 321 -13.63 -23.89 -2.81
C VAL A 321 -13.93 -23.17 -4.14
N PRO A 322 -15.06 -23.45 -4.80
CA PRO A 322 -15.45 -22.68 -5.98
C PRO A 322 -15.80 -21.24 -5.58
N PHE A 323 -15.56 -20.29 -6.49
CA PHE A 323 -16.12 -18.96 -6.38
C PHE A 323 -17.53 -18.99 -6.97
N SER A 324 -18.52 -18.50 -6.21
CA SER A 324 -19.90 -18.39 -6.70
C SER A 324 -20.19 -16.99 -7.20
N PRO A 325 -21.06 -16.82 -8.21
CA PRO A 325 -21.54 -15.52 -8.63
C PRO A 325 -22.32 -14.82 -7.52
N LEU A 326 -22.01 -13.54 -7.32
CA LEU A 326 -22.73 -12.64 -6.43
C LEU A 326 -23.73 -11.82 -7.27
N TYR A 327 -24.91 -12.40 -7.47
CA TYR A 327 -26.01 -11.78 -8.22
C TYR A 327 -26.59 -10.58 -7.45
N ILE A 328 -26.21 -9.37 -7.84
CA ILE A 328 -26.79 -8.13 -7.30
C ILE A 328 -27.03 -7.16 -8.45
N ARG A 329 -28.19 -6.50 -8.41
CA ARG A 329 -28.57 -5.36 -9.25
C ARG A 329 -29.28 -4.36 -8.33
N GLY A 330 -28.72 -3.17 -8.14
CA GLY A 330 -29.09 -2.24 -7.09
C GLY A 330 -30.55 -1.83 -7.12
N LEU A 331 -31.04 -1.38 -8.27
CA LEU A 331 -32.44 -1.02 -8.50
C LEU A 331 -33.39 -2.18 -8.17
N HIS A 332 -33.07 -3.40 -8.63
CA HIS A 332 -33.89 -4.59 -8.35
C HIS A 332 -33.93 -4.94 -6.86
N CYS A 333 -32.78 -4.80 -6.18
CA CYS A 333 -32.66 -4.93 -4.73
C CYS A 333 -33.50 -3.85 -4.00
N LEU A 334 -33.51 -2.61 -4.49
CA LEU A 334 -34.33 -1.52 -3.96
C LEU A 334 -35.84 -1.71 -4.23
N GLU A 335 -36.22 -2.36 -5.34
CA GLU A 335 -37.62 -2.70 -5.63
C GLU A 335 -38.12 -3.82 -4.71
N GLN A 336 -37.27 -4.83 -4.44
CA GLN A 336 -37.60 -5.95 -3.55
C GLN A 336 -37.46 -5.63 -2.05
N GLY A 337 -36.86 -4.49 -1.69
CA GLY A 337 -36.53 -4.18 -0.30
C GLY A 337 -35.41 -5.06 0.29
N GLY A 338 -34.59 -5.65 -0.56
CA GLY A 338 -33.44 -6.47 -0.18
C GLY A 338 -32.24 -5.66 0.28
N HIS A 339 -31.10 -6.34 0.48
CA HIS A 339 -29.86 -5.71 0.93
C HIS A 339 -28.84 -5.56 -0.21
N CYS A 340 -28.43 -4.31 -0.49
CA CYS A 340 -27.68 -3.95 -1.69
C CYS A 340 -26.22 -3.60 -1.34
N LEU A 341 -25.26 -4.19 -2.05
CA LEU A 341 -23.86 -4.31 -1.61
C LEU A 341 -22.84 -3.55 -2.50
N GLY A 342 -23.22 -2.42 -3.08
CA GLY A 342 -22.34 -1.65 -3.98
C GLY A 342 -22.14 -2.32 -5.34
N ASP A 343 -23.19 -2.99 -5.82
CA ASP A 343 -23.19 -3.59 -7.15
C ASP A 343 -22.96 -2.54 -8.23
N CYS A 344 -22.38 -2.97 -9.34
CA CYS A 344 -22.11 -2.11 -10.48
C CYS A 344 -22.49 -2.88 -11.76
N PRO A 345 -23.35 -2.34 -12.64
CA PRO A 345 -23.83 -3.07 -13.81
C PRO A 345 -22.74 -3.40 -14.83
N ASP A 346 -21.62 -2.70 -14.80
CA ASP A 346 -20.39 -2.93 -15.56
C ASP A 346 -19.48 -4.05 -15.01
N ALA A 347 -19.82 -4.65 -13.86
CA ALA A 347 -18.98 -5.64 -13.20
C ALA A 347 -19.75 -6.95 -12.89
N ALA A 348 -19.12 -8.10 -13.12
CA ALA A 348 -19.54 -9.38 -12.56
C ALA A 348 -18.66 -9.70 -11.35
N TYR A 349 -19.30 -9.91 -10.19
CA TYR A 349 -18.63 -10.22 -8.94
C TYR A 349 -18.78 -11.71 -8.63
N PHE A 350 -17.70 -12.34 -8.20
CA PHE A 350 -17.65 -13.71 -7.70
C PHE A 350 -16.87 -13.76 -6.39
N GLY A 351 -17.09 -14.77 -5.55
CA GLY A 351 -16.33 -14.90 -4.31
C GLY A 351 -16.35 -16.27 -3.66
N SER A 352 -15.26 -16.56 -2.95
CA SER A 352 -15.06 -17.78 -2.17
C SER A 352 -16.15 -17.95 -1.10
N ASN A 353 -16.73 -19.15 -0.98
CA ASN A 353 -17.79 -19.51 -0.02
C ASN A 353 -19.11 -18.71 -0.12
N ILE A 354 -19.33 -17.91 -1.18
CA ILE A 354 -20.63 -17.25 -1.36
C ILE A 354 -21.68 -18.32 -1.69
N ASP A 355 -22.67 -18.52 -0.84
CA ASP A 355 -23.93 -19.17 -1.25
C ASP A 355 -24.86 -18.05 -1.76
N PRO A 356 -25.36 -18.09 -3.00
CA PRO A 356 -26.23 -17.04 -3.51
C PRO A 356 -27.51 -16.89 -2.68
N ASN A 357 -28.02 -17.97 -2.08
CA ASN A 357 -29.30 -18.02 -1.36
C ASN A 357 -29.20 -17.73 0.14
N LYS A 358 -28.00 -17.63 0.72
CA LYS A 358 -27.80 -17.29 2.15
C LYS A 358 -27.35 -15.84 2.31
N GLU A 359 -27.80 -15.20 3.39
CA GLU A 359 -27.29 -13.90 3.84
C GLU A 359 -25.85 -14.01 4.38
N ASP A 360 -25.51 -15.17 4.96
CA ASP A 360 -24.26 -15.46 5.64
C ASP A 360 -23.19 -16.03 4.68
N ILE A 361 -22.03 -15.38 4.60
CA ILE A 361 -20.83 -15.86 3.90
C ILE A 361 -19.85 -16.42 4.94
N PRO A 362 -19.53 -17.73 4.93
CA PRO A 362 -18.49 -18.33 5.76
C PRO A 362 -17.11 -17.80 5.36
N THR A 363 -16.41 -17.17 6.29
CA THR A 363 -15.05 -16.69 6.04
C THR A 363 -14.00 -17.78 6.25
N LEU A 364 -12.88 -17.59 5.57
CA LEU A 364 -11.69 -18.41 5.70
C LEU A 364 -10.78 -17.80 6.78
N GLN A 365 -9.84 -18.58 7.29
CA GLN A 365 -8.69 -18.05 8.01
C GLN A 365 -7.42 -18.59 7.37
N LEU A 366 -6.47 -17.68 7.12
CA LEU A 366 -5.08 -18.03 6.88
C LEU A 366 -4.38 -17.92 8.25
N ALA A 367 -4.68 -18.88 9.13
CA ALA A 367 -4.41 -18.76 10.57
C ALA A 367 -2.95 -19.05 10.94
N HIS A 368 -2.24 -19.83 10.12
CA HIS A 368 -0.95 -20.39 10.45
C HIS A 368 0.11 -20.14 9.38
N SER A 369 1.39 -20.27 9.75
CA SER A 369 2.51 -20.21 8.82
C SER A 369 2.68 -21.49 7.98
N ASN A 370 2.03 -22.61 8.34
CA ASN A 370 2.02 -23.87 7.59
C ASN A 370 0.79 -24.01 6.66
N GLU A 371 0.20 -22.88 6.27
CA GLU A 371 -0.96 -22.79 5.40
C GLU A 371 -0.71 -21.84 4.21
N MET A 372 -1.39 -22.12 3.10
CA MET A 372 -1.55 -21.17 1.99
C MET A 372 -2.94 -21.32 1.36
N HIS A 373 -3.39 -20.24 0.75
CA HIS A 373 -4.56 -20.18 -0.12
C HIS A 373 -4.06 -20.02 -1.56
N VAL A 374 -4.23 -21.04 -2.40
CA VAL A 374 -3.84 -21.00 -3.82
C VAL A 374 -5.10 -20.81 -4.64
N ILE A 375 -5.13 -19.84 -5.55
CA ILE A 375 -6.29 -19.55 -6.38
C ILE A 375 -5.89 -19.72 -7.84
N ALA A 376 -6.57 -20.64 -8.52
CA ALA A 376 -6.52 -20.76 -9.97
C ALA A 376 -7.67 -19.95 -10.57
N MET A 377 -7.40 -19.17 -11.61
CA MET A 377 -8.37 -18.31 -12.28
C MET A 377 -8.08 -18.21 -13.79
N VAL A 378 -8.98 -17.57 -14.53
CA VAL A 378 -8.85 -17.31 -15.96
C VAL A 378 -8.38 -15.87 -16.18
N ASP A 379 -7.47 -15.64 -17.13
CA ASP A 379 -7.25 -14.30 -17.66
C ASP A 379 -8.40 -13.94 -18.61
N HIS A 380 -9.51 -13.46 -18.03
CA HIS A 380 -10.76 -13.16 -18.75
C HIS A 380 -10.63 -12.15 -19.90
N ARG A 381 -9.45 -11.53 -20.05
CA ARG A 381 -9.10 -10.67 -21.20
C ARG A 381 -8.53 -11.47 -22.36
N LYS A 382 -7.73 -12.51 -22.10
CA LYS A 382 -7.24 -13.44 -23.14
C LYS A 382 -8.40 -14.23 -23.76
N THR A 383 -9.43 -14.51 -22.98
CA THR A 383 -10.69 -15.10 -23.46
C THR A 383 -11.67 -14.09 -24.05
N ASN A 384 -11.37 -12.78 -23.99
CA ASN A 384 -12.24 -11.68 -24.44
C ASN A 384 -13.62 -11.63 -23.73
N THR A 385 -13.71 -12.19 -22.52
CA THR A 385 -14.92 -12.18 -21.68
C THR A 385 -15.06 -10.88 -20.90
N SER A 386 -13.95 -10.25 -20.48
CA SER A 386 -13.91 -8.91 -19.87
C SER A 386 -12.63 -8.16 -20.26
N ILE A 387 -12.67 -6.82 -20.40
CA ILE A 387 -11.47 -6.04 -20.75
C ILE A 387 -10.49 -5.89 -19.57
N TYR A 388 -11.00 -6.00 -18.35
CA TYR A 388 -10.27 -5.90 -17.10
C TYR A 388 -10.86 -6.89 -16.08
N SER A 389 -10.01 -7.41 -15.20
CA SER A 389 -10.42 -8.15 -14.01
C SER A 389 -9.35 -8.08 -12.92
N ASN A 390 -9.77 -8.34 -11.68
CA ASN A 390 -8.88 -8.36 -10.52
C ASN A 390 -9.34 -9.33 -9.42
N LEU A 391 -8.41 -9.70 -8.53
CA LEU A 391 -8.67 -10.53 -7.35
C LEU A 391 -8.37 -9.75 -6.07
N ALA A 392 -9.40 -9.33 -5.35
CA ALA A 392 -9.27 -8.65 -4.07
C ALA A 392 -9.20 -9.66 -2.91
N LEU A 393 -8.17 -9.55 -2.06
CA LEU A 393 -8.20 -10.11 -0.71
C LEU A 393 -8.94 -9.13 0.21
N MET A 394 -9.98 -9.61 0.89
CA MET A 394 -10.81 -8.84 1.81
C MET A 394 -10.70 -9.41 3.21
N LYS A 395 -10.75 -8.55 4.24
CA LYS A 395 -10.66 -8.93 5.66
C LYS A 395 -11.93 -8.58 6.45
N SER A 396 -12.39 -9.47 7.31
CA SER A 396 -13.39 -9.17 8.36
C SER A 396 -12.71 -9.22 9.73
N PRO A 397 -12.87 -8.20 10.59
CA PRO A 397 -12.05 -8.06 11.79
C PRO A 397 -12.45 -8.99 12.94
N ARG A 398 -13.68 -9.53 12.97
CA ARG A 398 -14.22 -10.25 14.16
C ARG A 398 -15.21 -11.40 13.90
N LYS A 399 -15.52 -11.76 12.64
CA LYS A 399 -16.60 -12.74 12.37
C LYS A 399 -16.18 -13.87 11.42
N GLN A 400 -16.51 -15.10 11.84
CA GLN A 400 -16.51 -16.31 11.01
C GLN A 400 -17.61 -16.29 9.92
N ILE A 401 -18.56 -15.36 10.06
CA ILE A 401 -19.71 -15.18 9.18
C ILE A 401 -19.84 -13.69 8.85
N ILE A 402 -19.66 -13.34 7.57
CA ILE A 402 -20.01 -12.00 7.08
C ILE A 402 -21.49 -12.04 6.69
N GLN A 403 -22.28 -11.12 7.21
CA GLN A 403 -23.61 -10.83 6.65
C GLN A 403 -23.41 -9.98 5.40
N LYS A 404 -23.78 -10.50 4.23
CA LYS A 404 -23.79 -9.80 2.93
C LYS A 404 -24.23 -8.34 3.12
N SER A 405 -25.45 -8.17 3.61
CA SER A 405 -26.15 -6.90 3.85
C SER A 405 -25.38 -5.81 4.58
N ARG A 406 -24.47 -6.19 5.47
CA ARG A 406 -23.76 -5.27 6.36
C ARG A 406 -22.32 -5.01 5.97
N MET A 407 -21.79 -5.80 5.01
CA MET A 407 -20.38 -5.79 4.56
C MET A 407 -19.39 -5.36 5.65
N ASP A 408 -19.31 -6.14 6.72
CA ASP A 408 -18.24 -6.03 7.75
C ASP A 408 -16.93 -6.63 7.21
N ILE A 409 -16.56 -6.18 6.01
CA ILE A 409 -15.38 -6.56 5.23
C ILE A 409 -14.67 -5.31 4.75
N ARG A 410 -13.35 -5.39 4.65
CA ARG A 410 -12.53 -4.33 4.09
C ARG A 410 -11.65 -4.85 2.98
N GLY A 411 -11.50 -4.06 1.92
CA GLY A 411 -10.41 -4.23 0.99
C GLY A 411 -9.07 -4.20 1.75
N THR A 412 -8.11 -4.98 1.28
CA THR A 412 -6.73 -4.92 1.78
C THR A 412 -5.82 -4.36 0.69
N PRO A 413 -4.64 -3.80 1.03
CA PRO A 413 -3.60 -3.51 0.03
C PRO A 413 -3.06 -4.76 -0.67
N VAL A 414 -3.42 -5.95 -0.19
CA VAL A 414 -3.03 -7.24 -0.73
C VAL A 414 -4.12 -7.76 -1.68
N GLY A 415 -3.69 -8.37 -2.77
CA GLY A 415 -4.54 -8.89 -3.83
C GLY A 415 -3.71 -8.95 -5.11
N VAL A 416 -4.38 -9.21 -6.23
CA VAL A 416 -3.85 -8.91 -7.56
C VAL A 416 -4.72 -7.82 -8.15
N MET A 417 -4.12 -6.69 -8.49
CA MET A 417 -4.86 -5.49 -8.88
C MET A 417 -5.27 -5.53 -10.35
N SER A 418 -4.51 -6.20 -11.20
CA SER A 418 -4.86 -6.39 -12.63
C SER A 418 -4.24 -7.66 -13.18
N ASN A 419 -4.92 -8.30 -14.12
CA ASN A 419 -4.32 -9.39 -14.89
C ASN A 419 -3.06 -8.95 -15.68
N ARG A 420 -2.85 -7.65 -15.92
CA ARG A 420 -1.58 -7.07 -16.41
C ARG A 420 -0.41 -7.17 -15.43
N GLU A 421 -0.61 -7.69 -14.22
CA GLU A 421 0.45 -7.85 -13.20
C GLU A 421 1.00 -9.28 -13.12
N PHE A 422 0.24 -10.28 -13.59
CA PHE A 422 0.74 -11.65 -13.78
C PHE A 422 1.80 -11.71 -14.89
N PHE A 423 1.61 -10.91 -15.94
CA PHE A 423 2.43 -10.91 -17.15
C PHE A 423 3.01 -9.51 -17.42
N PRO A 424 4.14 -9.12 -16.77
CA PRO A 424 4.88 -7.94 -17.18
C PRO A 424 5.35 -8.10 -18.64
N GLN A 425 5.06 -7.10 -19.47
CA GLN A 425 5.12 -7.22 -20.94
C GLN A 425 6.53 -7.48 -21.49
N ASP A 426 7.58 -7.20 -20.73
CA ASP A 426 8.98 -7.30 -21.18
C ASP A 426 9.55 -8.73 -21.19
N ASN A 427 8.84 -9.71 -20.62
CA ASN A 427 9.32 -11.09 -20.51
C ASN A 427 9.11 -11.89 -21.81
N ASN A 428 10.03 -11.76 -22.76
CA ASN A 428 10.15 -12.58 -23.99
C ASN A 428 10.33 -14.10 -23.77
N ASN A 429 10.27 -14.60 -22.54
CA ASN A 429 10.39 -16.03 -22.23
C ASN A 429 9.07 -16.78 -22.51
N ASN A 430 8.93 -17.22 -23.76
CA ASN A 430 7.77 -17.84 -24.42
C ASN A 430 7.21 -19.17 -23.82
N ASN A 431 7.36 -19.46 -22.53
CA ASN A 431 7.15 -20.81 -22.01
C ASN A 431 5.68 -21.32 -22.01
N ASN A 432 4.68 -20.43 -22.12
CA ASN A 432 3.43 -20.67 -22.89
C ASN A 432 2.59 -19.38 -22.98
N PRO A 433 2.73 -18.54 -24.03
CA PRO A 433 1.92 -17.32 -24.17
C PRO A 433 0.41 -17.59 -24.32
N GLN A 434 0.01 -18.77 -24.82
CA GLN A 434 -1.37 -19.09 -25.19
C GLN A 434 -2.26 -19.53 -24.03
N SER A 435 -1.73 -19.92 -22.86
CA SER A 435 -2.57 -20.31 -21.72
C SER A 435 -3.48 -19.14 -21.28
N PRO A 436 -4.81 -19.32 -21.23
CA PRO A 436 -5.72 -18.37 -20.60
C PRO A 436 -5.81 -18.58 -19.08
N PHE A 437 -5.12 -19.57 -18.50
CA PHE A 437 -5.17 -19.87 -17.06
C PHE A 437 -3.92 -19.42 -16.33
N LEU A 438 -4.11 -19.08 -15.05
CA LEU A 438 -3.06 -18.65 -14.14
C LEU A 438 -3.39 -19.03 -12.69
N SER A 439 -2.39 -18.93 -11.82
CA SER A 439 -2.42 -19.37 -10.43
C SER A 439 -1.68 -18.40 -9.50
N TRP A 440 -2.28 -18.07 -8.35
CA TRP A 440 -1.69 -17.16 -7.38
C TRP A 440 -1.83 -17.68 -5.94
N ALA A 441 -0.75 -17.62 -5.16
CA ALA A 441 -0.74 -18.06 -3.77
C ALA A 441 -0.75 -16.90 -2.77
N PHE A 442 -1.48 -17.06 -1.67
CA PHE A 442 -1.49 -16.17 -0.51
C PHE A 442 -1.09 -16.97 0.74
N THR A 443 -0.07 -16.53 1.46
CA THR A 443 0.49 -17.27 2.60
C THR A 443 1.10 -16.33 3.64
N ARG A 444 1.33 -16.80 4.87
CA ARG A 444 2.05 -16.03 5.90
C ARG A 444 3.55 -16.36 5.98
N ASN A 445 4.02 -17.35 5.24
CA ASN A 445 5.41 -17.78 5.24
C ASN A 445 6.11 -17.36 3.94
N PRO A 446 7.10 -16.45 3.96
CA PRO A 446 7.82 -16.05 2.74
C PRO A 446 8.50 -17.23 2.04
N ASP A 447 8.89 -18.27 2.78
CA ASP A 447 9.61 -19.41 2.22
C ASP A 447 8.71 -20.32 1.37
N HIS A 448 7.39 -20.27 1.59
CA HIS A 448 6.44 -20.86 0.65
C HIS A 448 6.48 -20.12 -0.70
N CYS A 449 6.54 -18.79 -0.72
CA CYS A 449 6.67 -18.04 -1.98
C CYS A 449 8.02 -18.30 -2.67
N THR A 450 9.08 -18.56 -1.92
CA THR A 450 10.39 -18.99 -2.47
C THR A 450 10.29 -20.38 -3.13
N ALA A 451 9.70 -21.37 -2.45
CA ALA A 451 9.53 -22.73 -2.97
C ALA A 451 8.48 -22.83 -4.10
N LEU A 452 7.50 -21.92 -4.13
CA LEU A 452 6.49 -21.79 -5.19
C LEU A 452 7.00 -21.11 -6.47
N LYS A 453 8.22 -20.55 -6.45
CA LYS A 453 8.78 -19.82 -7.60
C LYS A 453 8.82 -20.73 -8.84
N ASN A 454 8.24 -20.26 -9.95
CA ASN A 454 8.05 -20.99 -11.21
C ASN A 454 7.03 -22.15 -11.16
N LEU A 455 6.38 -22.43 -10.02
CA LEU A 455 5.33 -23.45 -9.90
C LEU A 455 3.92 -22.86 -9.96
N VAL A 456 3.78 -21.59 -9.58
CA VAL A 456 2.61 -20.74 -9.78
C VAL A 456 3.07 -19.40 -10.36
N ASP A 457 2.13 -18.67 -10.97
CA ASP A 457 2.40 -17.42 -11.68
C ASP A 457 2.71 -16.26 -10.73
N GLY A 458 2.32 -16.37 -9.46
CA GLY A 458 2.92 -15.59 -8.38
C GLY A 458 2.43 -15.93 -6.97
N CYS A 459 2.99 -15.22 -5.99
CA CYS A 459 2.74 -15.45 -4.57
C CYS A 459 2.87 -14.16 -3.76
N THR A 460 1.94 -13.93 -2.83
CA THR A 460 1.94 -12.79 -1.91
C THR A 460 2.02 -13.26 -0.46
N VAL A 461 2.96 -12.66 0.29
CA VAL A 461 3.05 -12.82 1.74
C VAL A 461 2.07 -11.87 2.42
N VAL A 462 1.08 -12.41 3.13
CA VAL A 462 0.04 -11.67 3.85
C VAL A 462 0.55 -11.31 5.25
N SER A 463 0.93 -10.04 5.46
CA SER A 463 1.42 -9.61 6.77
C SER A 463 0.30 -9.49 7.81
N GLU A 464 0.68 -9.36 9.08
CA GLU A 464 -0.27 -9.08 10.17
C GLU A 464 -0.79 -7.64 10.16
N GLN A 465 -0.12 -6.73 9.43
CA GLN A 465 -0.61 -5.36 9.19
C GLN A 465 -1.75 -5.37 8.16
N ASP A 466 -1.57 -6.14 7.08
CA ASP A 466 -2.58 -6.30 6.02
C ASP A 466 -3.80 -7.04 6.57
N VAL A 467 -3.58 -8.19 7.19
CA VAL A 467 -4.61 -9.07 7.77
C VAL A 467 -4.06 -9.67 9.06
N LYS A 468 -4.61 -9.31 10.21
CA LYS A 468 -4.18 -9.87 11.51
C LYS A 468 -4.35 -11.39 11.58
N LEU A 469 -3.65 -12.04 12.50
CA LEU A 469 -3.65 -13.51 12.61
C LEU A 469 -5.04 -14.07 12.94
N GLU A 470 -5.79 -13.39 13.81
CA GLU A 470 -7.16 -13.71 14.20
C GLU A 470 -8.22 -13.23 13.20
N ALA A 471 -7.83 -12.39 12.23
CA ALA A 471 -8.76 -11.82 11.27
C ALA A 471 -9.15 -12.84 10.20
N TYR A 472 -10.41 -12.77 9.82
CA TYR A 472 -11.03 -13.62 8.82
C TYR A 472 -10.86 -13.03 7.43
N VAL A 473 -10.77 -13.88 6.40
CA VAL A 473 -10.58 -13.45 5.01
C VAL A 473 -11.65 -14.00 4.07
N ALA A 474 -11.92 -13.24 3.00
CA ALA A 474 -12.70 -13.65 1.86
C ALA A 474 -12.02 -13.16 0.58
N TYR A 475 -12.18 -13.89 -0.52
CA TYR A 475 -11.68 -13.50 -1.83
C TYR A 475 -12.84 -13.03 -2.71
N CYS A 476 -12.63 -11.94 -3.45
CA CYS A 476 -13.57 -11.45 -4.44
C CYS A 476 -12.87 -11.26 -5.79
N GLU A 477 -13.30 -12.04 -6.77
CA GLU A 477 -12.97 -11.90 -8.17
C GLU A 477 -13.97 -10.94 -8.82
N ARG A 478 -13.48 -10.02 -9.64
CA ARG A 478 -14.27 -8.93 -10.24
C ARG A 478 -13.92 -8.82 -11.71
N LEU A 479 -14.91 -9.02 -12.58
CA LEU A 479 -14.75 -8.99 -14.03
C LEU A 479 -15.46 -7.77 -14.59
N TYR A 480 -14.70 -6.83 -15.15
CA TYR A 480 -15.18 -5.51 -15.56
C TYR A 480 -15.28 -5.42 -17.08
N LEU A 481 -16.46 -5.03 -17.55
CA LEU A 481 -16.82 -4.76 -18.95
C LEU A 481 -16.54 -5.92 -19.90
N ASN A 482 -17.59 -6.66 -20.26
CA ASN A 482 -17.58 -7.45 -21.48
C ASN A 482 -17.43 -6.49 -22.70
N PRO A 483 -16.49 -6.77 -23.63
CA PRO A 483 -16.20 -5.89 -24.75
C PRO A 483 -17.34 -5.74 -25.78
N ILE A 484 -18.36 -6.60 -25.75
CA ILE A 484 -19.46 -6.62 -26.72
C ILE A 484 -20.67 -5.81 -26.23
N THR A 485 -21.08 -5.94 -24.96
CA THR A 485 -22.23 -5.20 -24.40
C THR A 485 -21.88 -3.88 -23.72
N GLY A 486 -20.63 -3.68 -23.28
CA GLY A 486 -20.28 -2.55 -22.41
C GLY A 486 -20.90 -2.64 -21.00
N THR A 487 -21.30 -3.85 -20.58
CA THR A 487 -21.80 -4.20 -19.25
C THR A 487 -20.87 -5.21 -18.59
N GLY A 488 -21.10 -5.56 -17.32
CA GLY A 488 -20.43 -6.70 -16.69
C GLY A 488 -20.79 -8.00 -17.41
N PRO A 489 -19.90 -9.01 -17.44
CA PRO A 489 -20.17 -10.29 -18.09
C PRO A 489 -21.41 -11.01 -17.54
N ASP A 490 -21.99 -11.90 -18.35
CA ASP A 490 -22.99 -12.88 -17.88
C ASP A 490 -22.32 -13.90 -16.95
N TRP A 491 -22.75 -13.92 -15.70
CA TRP A 491 -22.32 -14.86 -14.67
C TRP A 491 -22.43 -16.34 -15.09
N ASN A 492 -23.32 -16.67 -16.04
CA ASN A 492 -23.55 -18.02 -16.53
C ASN A 492 -22.64 -18.41 -17.72
N LYS A 493 -21.81 -17.49 -18.22
CA LYS A 493 -20.84 -17.69 -19.31
C LYS A 493 -19.40 -17.66 -18.85
N VAL A 494 -19.16 -17.00 -17.71
CA VAL A 494 -17.87 -16.93 -17.03
C VAL A 494 -17.50 -18.26 -16.38
N LEU A 495 -16.23 -18.63 -16.45
CA LEU A 495 -15.64 -19.75 -15.72
C LEU A 495 -14.91 -19.22 -14.47
N PRO A 496 -15.52 -19.23 -13.28
CA PRO A 496 -15.03 -18.51 -12.11
C PRO A 496 -13.84 -19.21 -11.44
N ALA A 497 -13.05 -18.45 -10.67
CA ALA A 497 -11.90 -18.95 -9.94
C ALA A 497 -12.22 -20.12 -8.97
N ARG A 498 -11.19 -20.90 -8.66
CA ARG A 498 -11.22 -21.91 -7.59
C ARG A 498 -10.07 -21.69 -6.61
N LEU A 499 -10.42 -21.62 -5.34
CA LEU A 499 -9.50 -21.55 -4.21
C LEU A 499 -9.16 -22.96 -3.71
N TYR A 500 -7.92 -23.15 -3.27
CA TYR A 500 -7.42 -24.34 -2.60
C TYR A 500 -6.82 -23.93 -1.25
N HIS A 501 -7.42 -24.37 -0.13
CA HIS A 501 -6.82 -24.20 1.20
C HIS A 501 -5.83 -25.34 1.46
N VAL A 502 -4.56 -25.10 1.15
CA VAL A 502 -3.48 -26.06 1.42
C VAL A 502 -3.06 -25.91 2.88
N ARG A 503 -3.22 -26.98 3.66
CA ARG A 503 -2.87 -27.03 5.10
C ARG A 503 -1.80 -28.08 5.38
N ASN A 504 -1.19 -27.99 6.56
CA ASN A 504 -0.16 -28.91 7.04
C ASN A 504 1.06 -28.99 6.12
N ILE A 505 1.41 -27.87 5.48
CA ILE A 505 2.62 -27.73 4.67
C ILE A 505 3.82 -28.01 5.60
N PRO A 506 4.67 -29.01 5.32
CA PRO A 506 5.77 -29.35 6.21
C PRO A 506 6.89 -28.31 6.08
N ILE A 507 6.72 -27.22 6.82
CA ILE A 507 7.72 -26.16 7.05
C ILE A 507 9.11 -26.75 7.29
N GLU A 508 9.16 -27.88 8.02
CA GLU A 508 10.38 -28.57 8.40
C GLU A 508 11.33 -28.82 7.22
N GLY A 509 10.88 -29.27 6.04
CA GLY A 509 11.80 -29.55 4.92
C GLY A 509 12.57 -28.33 4.43
N VAL A 510 11.86 -27.22 4.20
CA VAL A 510 12.44 -25.97 3.68
C VAL A 510 13.20 -25.21 4.78
N MET A 511 12.66 -25.16 6.00
CA MET A 511 13.35 -24.57 7.14
C MET A 511 14.57 -25.37 7.56
N GLU A 512 14.59 -26.69 7.39
CA GLU A 512 15.76 -27.51 7.75
C GLU A 512 16.90 -27.35 6.76
N ALA A 513 16.62 -27.29 5.44
CA ALA A 513 17.63 -26.91 4.45
C ALA A 513 18.21 -25.52 4.75
N ARG A 514 17.35 -24.53 5.05
CA ARG A 514 17.76 -23.18 5.44
C ARG A 514 18.52 -23.15 6.76
N ARG A 515 18.12 -23.94 7.77
CA ARG A 515 18.85 -24.10 9.04
C ARG A 515 20.22 -24.72 8.84
N GLN A 516 20.35 -25.70 7.94
CA GLN A 516 21.63 -26.34 7.63
C GLN A 516 22.57 -25.36 6.92
N GLU A 517 22.09 -24.59 5.94
CA GLU A 517 22.85 -23.48 5.35
C GLU A 517 23.23 -22.42 6.40
N ASN A 518 22.28 -22.03 7.26
CA ASN A 518 22.48 -21.04 8.30
C ASN A 518 23.44 -21.52 9.41
N ALA A 519 23.42 -22.81 9.74
CA ALA A 519 24.32 -23.45 10.70
C ALA A 519 25.71 -23.69 10.13
N ALA A 520 25.83 -24.01 8.83
CA ALA A 520 27.11 -24.05 8.13
C ALA A 520 27.74 -22.64 8.05
N LEU A 521 26.92 -21.62 7.78
CA LEU A 521 27.35 -20.22 7.82
C LEU A 521 27.76 -19.81 9.25
N PHE A 522 26.98 -20.18 10.27
CA PHE A 522 27.29 -19.95 11.69
C PHE A 522 28.59 -20.64 12.13
N ALA A 523 28.83 -21.88 11.69
CA ALA A 523 30.05 -22.63 11.99
C ALA A 523 31.32 -22.02 11.36
N LYS A 524 31.18 -21.24 10.27
CA LYS A 524 32.26 -20.43 9.71
C LYS A 524 32.46 -19.08 10.41
N LEU A 525 31.70 -18.74 11.46
CA LEU A 525 31.79 -17.43 12.10
C LEU A 525 32.90 -17.33 13.14
N ARG A 526 33.72 -16.28 13.01
CA ARG A 526 34.67 -15.79 14.00
C ARG A 526 33.96 -14.80 14.94
N LEU A 527 33.17 -15.33 15.88
CA LEU A 527 32.51 -14.51 16.90
C LEU A 527 33.54 -13.76 17.78
N PRO A 528 33.29 -12.50 18.20
CA PRO A 528 34.22 -11.75 19.03
C PRO A 528 34.19 -12.24 20.48
N SER A 529 35.36 -12.30 21.14
CA SER A 529 35.50 -12.86 22.49
C SER A 529 34.55 -12.24 23.53
N SER A 530 33.67 -13.07 24.08
CA SER A 530 32.74 -12.80 25.17
C SER A 530 33.42 -12.35 26.48
N THR A 531 34.62 -12.90 26.76
CA THR A 531 35.26 -12.89 28.08
C THR A 531 35.45 -11.49 28.65
N ASN A 532 35.90 -10.55 27.81
CA ASN A 532 36.24 -9.18 28.19
C ASN A 532 35.10 -8.17 27.93
N VAL A 533 33.98 -8.59 27.35
CA VAL A 533 32.90 -7.67 26.96
C VAL A 533 31.96 -7.39 28.15
N PRO A 534 31.78 -6.12 28.57
CA PRO A 534 30.98 -5.78 29.74
C PRO A 534 29.48 -5.93 29.47
N LEU A 535 28.83 -6.64 30.39
CA LEU A 535 27.39 -6.91 30.41
C LEU A 535 26.84 -6.39 31.74
N LYS A 536 26.45 -5.11 31.80
CA LYS A 536 25.84 -4.53 33.01
C LYS A 536 24.45 -5.12 33.18
N LEU A 537 24.18 -5.71 34.34
CA LEU A 537 22.84 -6.12 34.73
C LEU A 537 22.10 -4.92 35.35
N PHE A 538 20.80 -4.86 35.13
CA PHE A 538 19.92 -3.83 35.64
C PHE A 538 19.57 -4.11 37.10
N SER A 539 19.53 -3.04 37.91
CA SER A 539 19.19 -3.11 39.34
C SER A 539 17.68 -3.22 39.61
N GLY A 540 16.84 -2.92 38.63
CA GLY A 540 15.38 -2.78 38.78
C GLY A 540 14.94 -1.37 39.23
N GLU A 541 15.82 -0.64 39.91
CA GLU A 541 15.55 0.69 40.48
C GLU A 541 16.02 1.86 39.61
N GLU A 542 17.03 1.64 38.75
CA GLU A 542 17.49 2.64 37.77
C GLU A 542 16.37 3.00 36.76
N PRO A 543 16.31 4.23 36.25
CA PRO A 543 15.50 4.57 35.09
C PRO A 543 16.29 4.37 33.78
N LEU A 544 15.73 3.60 32.82
CA LEU A 544 16.31 3.49 31.48
C LEU A 544 16.34 4.86 30.78
N ARG A 545 17.54 5.25 30.31
CA ARG A 545 17.74 6.29 29.30
C ARG A 545 18.02 5.63 27.96
N PHE A 546 17.11 5.80 27.00
CA PHE A 546 17.22 5.22 25.67
C PHE A 546 17.66 6.28 24.66
N LEU A 547 18.87 6.15 24.12
CA LEU A 547 19.41 7.00 23.06
C LEU A 547 18.76 6.60 21.73
N HIS A 548 17.73 7.35 21.35
CA HIS A 548 16.89 7.07 20.19
C HIS A 548 17.56 7.54 18.89
N ILE A 549 18.24 6.62 18.20
CA ILE A 549 18.95 6.90 16.92
C ILE A 549 18.04 6.71 15.69
N VAL A 550 16.98 5.89 15.78
CA VAL A 550 16.13 5.51 14.63
C VAL A 550 14.65 5.61 14.97
N LYS A 551 13.95 6.64 14.47
CA LYS A 551 12.54 6.94 14.78
C LYS A 551 11.60 5.73 14.65
N THR A 552 11.65 5.01 13.53
CA THR A 552 10.82 3.79 13.30
C THR A 552 11.27 2.57 14.10
N GLY A 553 12.55 2.51 14.52
CA GLY A 553 13.10 1.45 15.34
C GLY A 553 12.82 1.63 16.83
N GLY A 554 12.74 2.89 17.31
CA GLY A 554 12.23 3.23 18.62
C GLY A 554 10.72 3.01 18.71
N GLU A 555 9.93 3.55 17.78
CA GLU A 555 8.47 3.29 17.71
C GLU A 555 8.17 1.77 17.84
N ALA A 556 8.99 0.90 17.25
CA ALA A 556 8.91 -0.55 17.41
C ALA A 556 9.25 -1.06 18.83
N ILE A 557 10.37 -0.62 19.44
CA ILE A 557 10.78 -1.07 20.78
C ILE A 557 9.85 -0.53 21.87
N GLU A 558 9.30 0.67 21.69
CA GLU A 558 8.37 1.34 22.59
C GLU A 558 7.03 0.58 22.63
N ASN A 559 6.44 0.30 21.45
CA ASN A 559 5.24 -0.53 21.35
C ASN A 559 5.46 -1.93 21.94
N TYR A 560 6.64 -2.52 21.73
CA TYR A 560 6.98 -3.81 22.32
C TYR A 560 7.02 -3.76 23.85
N LEU A 561 7.77 -2.81 24.43
CA LEU A 561 7.87 -2.64 25.89
C LEU A 561 6.55 -2.22 26.54
N TRP A 562 5.67 -1.49 25.84
CA TRP A 562 4.30 -1.24 26.30
C TRP A 562 3.40 -2.48 26.25
N SER A 563 3.55 -3.34 25.23
CA SER A 563 2.80 -4.60 25.13
C SER A 563 3.23 -5.67 26.13
N ARG A 564 4.43 -5.54 26.71
CA ARG A 564 5.07 -6.53 27.59
C ARG A 564 5.23 -5.99 29.01
N SER A 565 4.17 -6.10 29.81
CA SER A 565 4.17 -5.71 31.23
C SER A 565 5.14 -6.50 32.10
N ASP A 566 5.65 -7.63 31.61
CA ASP A 566 6.71 -8.46 32.19
C ASP A 566 8.12 -7.93 31.93
N MET A 567 8.29 -6.94 31.03
CA MET A 567 9.57 -6.27 30.83
C MET A 567 9.74 -5.05 31.74
N VAL A 568 10.66 -5.20 32.69
CA VAL A 568 11.53 -4.11 33.11
C VAL A 568 12.59 -3.94 31.99
N PRO A 569 13.15 -2.75 31.74
CA PRO A 569 12.75 -1.44 32.24
C PRO A 569 11.63 -0.78 31.44
N LYS A 570 10.84 0.06 32.11
CA LYS A 570 9.90 0.99 31.44
C LYS A 570 10.66 2.24 31.01
N ILE A 571 10.53 2.65 29.75
CA ILE A 571 11.13 3.90 29.23
C ILE A 571 10.55 5.08 30.02
N HIS A 572 11.43 5.83 30.69
CA HIS A 572 11.02 6.91 31.58
C HIS A 572 11.01 8.26 30.83
N TYR A 573 10.12 8.42 29.84
CA TYR A 573 9.97 9.62 29.00
C TYR A 573 9.96 10.93 29.79
N ARG A 574 9.34 10.93 30.97
CA ARG A 574 9.31 12.10 31.88
C ARG A 574 10.71 12.62 32.22
N ALA A 575 11.76 11.80 32.18
CA ALA A 575 13.15 12.24 32.36
C ALA A 575 13.74 12.88 31.08
N CYS A 576 13.50 12.32 29.88
CA CYS A 576 13.88 12.96 28.61
C CYS A 576 13.18 14.33 28.49
N PHE A 577 11.86 14.34 28.68
CA PHE A 577 11.01 15.52 28.64
C PHE A 577 11.41 16.56 29.69
N GLN A 578 11.79 16.16 30.91
CA GLN A 578 12.31 17.09 31.92
C GLN A 578 13.71 17.61 31.60
N SER A 579 14.58 16.83 30.95
CA SER A 579 15.90 17.30 30.51
C SER A 579 15.76 18.35 29.40
N ALA A 580 14.99 18.03 28.37
CA ALA A 580 14.61 18.97 27.31
C ALA A 580 13.91 20.22 27.83
N LEU A 581 12.93 20.07 28.75
CA LEU A 581 12.26 21.23 29.35
C LEU A 581 13.21 22.10 30.18
N ARG A 582 14.24 21.56 30.86
CA ARG A 582 15.25 22.41 31.52
C ARG A 582 15.98 23.28 30.48
N ASN A 583 16.35 22.69 29.34
CA ASN A 583 17.02 23.40 28.26
C ASN A 583 16.10 24.43 27.56
N ILE A 584 14.80 24.17 27.45
CA ILE A 584 13.80 25.13 26.91
C ILE A 584 13.51 26.24 27.93
N THR A 585 13.30 25.91 29.21
CA THR A 585 12.85 26.87 30.24
C THR A 585 13.96 27.74 30.82
N GLY A 586 15.20 27.57 30.39
CA GLY A 586 16.24 28.59 30.53
C GLY A 586 15.74 29.92 29.95
N THR A 587 15.56 30.93 30.81
CA THR A 587 14.83 32.17 30.47
C THR A 587 15.44 32.92 29.29
N GLU A 588 16.76 32.80 29.09
CA GLU A 588 17.48 33.38 27.96
C GLU A 588 17.10 32.75 26.61
N ALA A 589 16.85 31.44 26.55
CA ALA A 589 16.50 30.73 25.32
C ALA A 589 15.14 31.17 24.78
N ILE A 590 14.12 31.21 25.64
CA ILE A 590 12.79 31.72 25.29
C ILE A 590 12.85 33.21 24.94
N ALA A 591 13.61 34.02 25.69
CA ALA A 591 13.74 35.46 25.42
C ALA A 591 14.47 35.77 24.09
N ALA A 592 15.43 34.93 23.68
CA ALA A 592 16.11 35.03 22.39
C ALA A 592 15.19 34.60 21.24
N ALA A 593 14.51 33.46 21.38
CA ALA A 593 13.59 32.93 20.37
C ALA A 593 12.40 33.88 20.13
N ALA A 594 11.81 34.44 21.19
CA ALA A 594 10.69 35.38 21.09
C ALA A 594 11.08 36.74 20.47
N LYS A 595 12.36 37.12 20.49
CA LYS A 595 12.85 38.38 19.91
C LYS A 595 13.31 38.25 18.46
N THR A 596 13.64 37.04 17.99
CA THR A 596 14.08 36.81 16.61
C THR A 596 13.52 35.50 16.07
N PHE A 597 12.61 35.60 15.09
CA PHE A 597 12.12 34.48 14.29
C PHE A 597 13.16 33.99 13.26
N SER A 598 14.42 33.87 13.68
CA SER A 598 15.49 33.32 12.85
C SER A 598 15.32 31.80 12.72
N CYS A 599 15.71 31.23 11.57
CA CYS A 599 15.78 29.77 11.39
C CYS A 599 16.56 29.10 12.54
N LYS A 600 17.66 29.72 13.03
CA LYS A 600 18.43 29.26 14.19
C LYS A 600 17.58 29.14 15.46
N SER A 601 16.69 30.10 15.74
CA SER A 601 15.78 30.05 16.88
C SER A 601 14.79 28.90 16.75
N VAL A 602 14.14 28.78 15.59
CA VAL A 602 13.10 27.78 15.31
C VAL A 602 13.68 26.36 15.33
N ALA A 603 14.79 26.13 14.65
CA ALA A 603 15.49 24.83 14.64
C ALA A 603 15.99 24.41 16.03
N THR A 604 16.48 25.35 16.84
CA THR A 604 16.91 25.05 18.22
C THR A 604 15.71 24.69 19.10
N PHE A 605 14.58 25.39 18.96
CA PHE A 605 13.34 25.06 19.67
C PHE A 605 12.81 23.68 19.28
N ILE A 606 12.71 23.38 17.98
CA ILE A 606 12.22 22.10 17.46
C ILE A 606 13.15 20.95 17.85
N SER A 607 14.47 21.11 17.70
CA SER A 607 15.46 20.12 18.17
C SER A 607 15.26 19.79 19.65
N THR A 608 15.07 20.80 20.51
CA THR A 608 14.90 20.56 21.95
C THR A 608 13.53 19.96 22.26
N LEU A 609 12.47 20.35 21.54
CA LEU A 609 11.13 19.76 21.66
C LEU A 609 11.14 18.26 21.30
N LEU A 610 11.78 17.89 20.19
CA LEU A 610 11.90 16.51 19.70
C LEU A 610 12.77 15.64 20.62
N CYS A 611 13.91 16.16 21.10
CA CYS A 611 14.69 15.48 22.15
C CYS A 611 13.85 15.19 23.41
N GLY A 612 12.90 16.09 23.74
CA GLY A 612 12.01 15.95 24.89
C GLY A 612 10.85 14.97 24.69
N LEU A 613 10.25 14.95 23.50
CA LEU A 613 9.12 14.06 23.17
C LEU A 613 9.59 12.64 22.86
N ASN A 614 10.65 12.49 22.05
CA ASN A 614 11.05 11.23 21.46
C ASN A 614 12.33 10.63 22.10
N CYS A 615 12.92 11.25 23.13
CA CYS A 615 14.24 10.86 23.67
C CYS A 615 15.38 10.87 22.63
N GLU A 616 15.25 11.62 21.53
CA GLU A 616 16.23 11.80 20.42
C GLU A 616 17.46 12.65 20.83
N CYS A 617 17.93 12.53 22.08
CA CYS A 617 19.12 13.19 22.62
C CYS A 617 20.41 12.79 21.89
N CYS A 618 21.55 13.41 22.20
CA CYS A 618 22.87 12.83 21.88
C CYS A 618 23.44 12.06 23.09
N ALA A 619 24.41 11.18 22.89
CA ALA A 619 25.00 10.37 23.97
C ALA A 619 25.50 11.21 25.17
N ALA A 620 26.04 12.40 24.91
CA ALA A 620 26.51 13.33 25.94
C ALA A 620 25.38 13.86 26.85
N ASP A 621 24.18 14.12 26.32
CA ASP A 621 23.03 14.55 27.13
C ASP A 621 22.48 13.41 28.01
N MET A 622 22.79 12.16 27.65
CA MET A 622 22.28 10.97 28.31
C MET A 622 23.14 10.56 29.51
N HIS A 623 24.46 10.80 29.47
CA HIS A 623 25.42 10.47 30.52
C HIS A 623 25.21 11.29 31.83
N GLU A 624 24.22 10.89 32.63
CA GLU A 624 24.22 11.12 34.08
C GLU A 624 24.65 9.84 34.79
N GLU A 625 25.46 9.97 35.84
CA GLU A 625 25.88 8.83 36.66
C GLU A 625 24.68 8.13 37.33
N GLY A 626 24.77 6.81 37.52
CA GLY A 626 23.71 6.03 38.20
C GLY A 626 22.45 5.77 37.36
N ARG A 627 22.59 5.64 36.04
CA ARG A 627 21.51 5.26 35.10
C ARG A 627 21.99 4.16 34.14
N PHE A 628 21.07 3.56 33.40
CA PHE A 628 21.34 2.57 32.35
C PHE A 628 21.06 3.19 30.98
N HIS A 629 22.03 3.13 30.06
CA HIS A 629 21.98 3.76 28.74
C HIS A 629 21.89 2.69 27.64
N GLY A 630 20.83 2.76 26.84
CA GLY A 630 20.63 1.86 25.70
C GLY A 630 20.66 2.60 24.37
N THR A 631 21.15 1.98 23.30
CA THR A 631 20.92 2.48 21.93
C THR A 631 20.63 1.35 20.93
N LEU A 632 19.90 1.66 19.86
CA LEU A 632 19.44 0.72 18.85
C LEU A 632 19.86 1.21 17.47
N LEU A 633 20.82 0.51 16.85
CA LEU A 633 21.42 0.83 15.55
C LEU A 633 20.70 0.11 14.40
N ARG A 634 20.97 0.54 13.16
CA ARG A 634 20.41 -0.06 11.93
C ARG A 634 21.47 -0.12 10.83
N SER A 635 21.39 -1.14 9.96
CA SER A 635 22.30 -1.26 8.82
C SER A 635 22.28 0.03 7.99
N PRO A 636 23.45 0.59 7.62
CA PRO A 636 23.58 1.93 7.02
C PRO A 636 22.59 2.27 5.89
N ARG A 637 22.45 1.39 4.88
CA ARG A 637 21.48 1.54 3.80
C ARG A 637 20.03 1.58 4.29
N SER A 638 19.72 0.73 5.27
CA SER A 638 18.39 0.66 5.88
C SER A 638 18.07 1.87 6.76
N HIS A 639 19.09 2.46 7.39
CA HIS A 639 18.97 3.71 8.15
C HIS A 639 18.67 4.89 7.23
N THR A 640 19.48 5.10 6.19
CA THR A 640 19.29 6.18 5.21
C THR A 640 17.94 6.09 4.51
N LEU A 641 17.55 4.88 4.04
CA LEU A 641 16.22 4.69 3.48
C LEU A 641 15.11 4.91 4.53
N SER A 642 15.29 4.55 5.79
CA SER A 642 14.28 4.82 6.83
C SER A 642 14.14 6.31 7.14
N LEU A 643 15.23 7.08 7.16
CA LEU A 643 15.18 8.53 7.35
C LEU A 643 14.49 9.20 6.16
N PHE A 644 14.90 8.88 4.93
CA PHE A 644 14.27 9.39 3.72
C PHE A 644 12.80 8.99 3.60
N THR A 645 12.46 7.73 3.91
CA THR A 645 11.08 7.23 3.95
C THR A 645 10.24 8.02 4.93
N HIS A 646 10.77 8.30 6.11
CA HIS A 646 10.08 9.09 7.12
C HIS A 646 9.88 10.53 6.63
N GLY A 647 10.96 11.21 6.24
CA GLY A 647 11.01 12.57 5.68
C GLY A 647 10.37 12.76 4.29
N HIS A 648 9.60 11.77 3.82
CA HIS A 648 8.81 11.83 2.60
C HIS A 648 7.37 11.34 2.83
N ASN A 649 7.18 10.17 3.46
CA ASN A 649 5.84 9.61 3.68
C ASN A 649 5.06 10.32 4.81
N ALA A 650 5.72 10.82 5.86
CA ALA A 650 5.05 11.52 6.96
C ALA A 650 4.25 12.76 6.48
N HIS A 651 4.71 13.37 5.39
CA HIS A 651 4.23 14.64 4.87
C HIS A 651 3.01 14.52 3.93
N HIS A 652 2.53 13.29 3.68
CA HIS A 652 1.51 13.03 2.66
C HIS A 652 0.24 12.31 3.14
N THR A 653 0.11 11.96 4.43
CA THR A 653 -1.11 11.34 5.00
C THR A 653 -1.54 12.03 6.31
N TYR A 654 -1.82 13.33 6.18
CA TYR A 654 -2.08 14.29 7.28
C TYR A 654 -3.04 13.76 8.37
N LEU A 655 -4.28 13.40 8.01
CA LEU A 655 -5.36 13.22 8.99
C LEU A 655 -5.33 11.88 9.74
N ALA A 656 -4.85 10.80 9.11
CA ALA A 656 -4.75 9.50 9.77
C ALA A 656 -3.74 9.54 10.93
N ARG A 657 -2.60 10.23 10.74
CA ARG A 657 -1.57 10.37 11.77
C ARG A 657 -1.99 11.32 12.90
N ILE A 658 -2.73 12.39 12.60
CA ILE A 658 -3.41 13.21 13.63
C ILE A 658 -4.27 12.34 14.53
N ALA A 659 -5.09 11.45 13.95
CA ALA A 659 -6.03 10.63 14.72
C ALA A 659 -5.34 9.58 15.61
N SER A 660 -4.13 9.12 15.28
CA SER A 660 -3.35 8.20 16.11
C SER A 660 -2.41 8.89 17.09
N ASP A 661 -1.79 10.00 16.70
CA ASP A 661 -0.75 10.70 17.48
C ASP A 661 -0.68 12.20 17.12
N VAL A 662 -1.55 13.00 17.78
CA VAL A 662 -1.58 14.46 17.63
C VAL A 662 -0.24 15.11 18.01
N PRO A 663 0.42 14.77 19.15
CA PRO A 663 1.73 15.33 19.49
C PRO A 663 2.82 15.13 18.42
N LEU A 664 2.96 13.91 17.90
CA LEU A 664 3.98 13.59 16.91
C LEU A 664 3.74 14.32 15.59
N TYR A 665 2.48 14.34 15.13
CA TYR A 665 2.07 15.10 13.96
C TYR A 665 2.35 16.61 14.11
N LEU A 666 2.10 17.21 15.29
CA LEU A 666 2.38 18.63 15.51
C LEU A 666 3.89 18.92 15.45
N ALA A 667 4.73 18.00 15.95
CA ALA A 667 6.18 18.12 15.84
C ALA A 667 6.65 17.99 14.37
N GLU A 668 6.05 17.11 13.58
CA GLU A 668 6.32 16.95 12.14
C GLU A 668 5.85 18.15 11.32
N GLY A 669 4.70 18.75 11.64
CA GLY A 669 4.24 20.00 11.01
C GLY A 669 5.14 21.20 11.32
N LEU A 670 5.69 21.27 12.54
CA LEU A 670 6.72 22.26 12.90
C LEU A 670 8.04 22.02 12.14
N LEU A 671 8.44 20.76 11.97
CA LEU A 671 9.63 20.37 11.19
C LEU A 671 9.53 20.86 9.73
N VAL A 672 8.41 20.58 9.05
CA VAL A 672 8.17 21.05 7.67
C VAL A 672 8.24 22.57 7.58
N TYR A 673 7.59 23.27 8.52
CA TYR A 673 7.60 24.72 8.55
C TYR A 673 9.02 25.28 8.73
N SER A 674 9.84 24.64 9.58
CA SER A 674 11.23 25.08 9.79
C SER A 674 12.12 24.78 8.59
N GLU A 675 12.06 23.59 7.97
CA GLU A 675 12.80 23.25 6.75
C GLU A 675 12.53 24.29 5.65
N THR A 676 11.24 24.54 5.39
CA THR A 676 10.78 25.54 4.42
C THR A 676 11.29 26.95 4.76
N ALA A 677 11.15 27.37 6.03
CA ALA A 677 11.61 28.70 6.49
C ALA A 677 13.15 28.84 6.58
N CYS A 678 13.89 27.72 6.59
CA CYS A 678 15.34 27.65 6.51
C CYS A 678 15.84 27.54 5.06
N GLY A 679 14.97 27.64 4.06
CA GLY A 679 15.34 27.58 2.64
C GLY A 679 15.60 26.18 2.10
N HIS A 680 15.26 25.14 2.86
CA HIS A 680 15.32 23.76 2.39
C HIS A 680 14.01 23.43 1.67
N SER A 681 14.08 23.19 0.36
CA SER A 681 12.96 22.66 -0.41
C SER A 681 12.73 21.21 -0.03
N GLY A 682 11.96 20.97 1.03
CA GLY A 682 11.58 19.62 1.45
C GLY A 682 10.93 18.84 0.30
N THR A 683 11.09 17.51 0.29
CA THR A 683 10.81 16.65 -0.88
C THR A 683 9.34 16.62 -1.36
N GLY A 684 8.43 17.31 -0.67
CA GLY A 684 7.02 17.43 -1.00
C GLY A 684 6.77 18.15 -2.32
N GLY A 685 6.71 17.37 -3.40
CA GLY A 685 6.41 17.86 -4.76
C GLY A 685 6.99 16.95 -5.85
N VAL A 686 8.07 16.23 -5.57
CA VAL A 686 8.68 15.30 -6.51
C VAL A 686 7.86 14.00 -6.57
N LYS A 687 7.31 13.69 -7.75
CA LYS A 687 6.40 12.54 -7.96
C LYS A 687 7.09 11.18 -7.92
N ASP A 688 8.39 11.12 -8.18
CA ASP A 688 9.21 9.93 -7.99
C ASP A 688 10.11 10.08 -6.75
N TRP A 689 9.97 9.13 -5.83
CA TRP A 689 10.79 9.07 -4.63
C TRP A 689 12.25 8.73 -4.95
N LYS A 690 12.54 8.06 -6.08
CA LYS A 690 13.94 7.78 -6.48
C LYS A 690 14.65 9.06 -6.86
N GLN A 691 14.06 9.85 -7.76
CA GLN A 691 14.57 11.16 -8.15
C GLN A 691 14.71 12.10 -6.93
N ALA A 692 13.79 12.03 -5.96
CA ALA A 692 13.90 12.79 -4.71
C ALA A 692 15.03 12.31 -3.77
N LEU A 693 15.29 10.99 -3.73
CA LEU A 693 16.41 10.42 -2.99
C LEU A 693 17.74 10.78 -3.67
N GLU A 694 17.82 10.61 -4.97
CA GLU A 694 18.93 10.98 -5.86
C GLU A 694 19.29 12.45 -5.70
N ALA A 695 18.35 13.37 -5.93
CA ALA A 695 18.58 14.81 -5.78
C ALA A 695 19.05 15.21 -4.36
N ASN A 696 18.57 14.55 -3.30
CA ASN A 696 19.05 14.78 -1.94
C ASN A 696 20.49 14.27 -1.72
N LEU A 697 20.81 13.09 -2.25
CA LEU A 697 22.17 12.52 -2.18
C LEU A 697 23.16 13.33 -3.03
N GLU A 698 22.76 13.78 -4.22
CA GLU A 698 23.52 14.67 -5.11
C GLU A 698 23.74 16.06 -4.52
N ALA A 699 22.70 16.71 -3.98
CA ALA A 699 22.83 18.02 -3.31
C ALA A 699 23.79 17.94 -2.10
N SER A 700 23.75 16.82 -1.38
CA SER A 700 24.73 16.55 -0.32
C SER A 700 26.14 16.30 -0.84
N LEU A 701 26.34 15.53 -1.92
CA LEU A 701 27.68 15.24 -2.43
C LEU A 701 28.30 16.47 -3.09
N SER A 702 27.51 17.23 -3.86
CA SER A 702 27.94 18.46 -4.51
C SER A 702 28.19 19.63 -3.55
N SER A 703 27.61 19.61 -2.34
CA SER A 703 28.00 20.54 -1.26
C SER A 703 29.30 20.14 -0.54
N TRP A 704 29.97 19.08 -0.99
CA TRP A 704 31.16 18.51 -0.36
C TRP A 704 32.37 18.41 -1.32
N PRO A 705 33.60 18.70 -0.87
CA PRO A 705 33.93 19.37 0.39
C PRO A 705 33.65 20.88 0.32
N LEU A 706 33.18 21.46 1.42
CA LEU A 706 32.78 22.88 1.56
C LEU A 706 33.89 23.94 1.27
N ARG A 707 35.12 23.50 0.98
CA ARG A 707 36.30 24.36 0.78
C ARG A 707 36.25 25.25 -0.46
N GLU A 708 35.52 24.87 -1.51
CA GLU A 708 35.48 25.67 -2.76
C GLU A 708 34.23 26.55 -2.86
N GLN A 709 33.05 26.09 -2.44
CA GLN A 709 31.81 26.86 -2.55
C GLN A 709 31.79 28.15 -1.70
N THR A 710 32.54 28.19 -0.59
CA THR A 710 32.65 29.37 0.28
C THR A 710 33.28 30.60 -0.39
N SER A 711 33.88 30.47 -1.58
CA SER A 711 34.49 31.60 -2.29
C SER A 711 33.49 32.53 -2.99
N ASN A 712 32.29 32.06 -3.34
CA ASN A 712 31.32 32.81 -4.17
C ASN A 712 29.90 32.87 -3.61
N VAL A 713 29.51 32.02 -2.66
CA VAL A 713 28.19 32.12 -2.03
C VAL A 713 28.21 33.25 -0.99
N GLN A 714 27.57 34.38 -1.30
CA GLN A 714 27.26 35.42 -0.32
C GLN A 714 26.20 34.92 0.68
N THR A 715 26.61 34.06 1.61
CA THR A 715 25.74 33.63 2.71
C THR A 715 25.39 34.83 3.58
N GLY A 716 24.10 35.16 3.68
CA GLY A 716 23.62 36.14 4.66
C GLY A 716 24.08 35.76 6.08
N PRO A 717 24.25 36.74 6.99
CA PRO A 717 25.06 36.60 8.22
C PRO A 717 24.51 35.67 9.32
N SER A 718 23.62 34.74 8.99
CA SER A 718 23.10 33.68 9.88
C SER A 718 22.61 32.46 9.09
N GLY A 719 23.32 32.07 8.03
CA GLY A 719 23.01 30.87 7.23
C GLY A 719 23.05 29.58 8.05
N VAL A 720 21.89 29.04 8.40
CA VAL A 720 21.74 27.67 8.89
C VAL A 720 21.65 26.77 7.67
N GLN A 721 22.48 25.73 7.59
CA GLN A 721 22.33 24.70 6.57
C GLN A 721 21.63 23.50 7.18
N VAL A 722 20.63 22.97 6.47
CA VAL A 722 20.12 21.64 6.77
C VAL A 722 21.18 20.64 6.29
N ILE A 723 21.75 19.88 7.23
CA ILE A 723 22.72 18.84 6.90
C ILE A 723 21.99 17.57 6.47
N SER A 724 22.48 17.05 5.35
CA SER A 724 22.22 15.74 4.78
C SER A 724 22.11 14.56 5.77
N LEU A 725 21.57 13.46 5.26
CA LEU A 725 21.49 12.13 5.87
C LEU A 725 22.86 11.52 6.25
N ARG A 726 23.97 12.12 5.78
CA ARG A 726 25.36 11.64 5.91
C ARG A 726 25.80 11.37 7.36
N ASN A 727 26.23 10.13 7.62
CA ASN A 727 26.81 9.63 8.88
C ASN A 727 26.05 10.04 10.18
N THR A 728 24.72 9.90 10.16
CA THR A 728 23.83 10.38 11.23
C THR A 728 23.83 9.51 12.49
N GLN A 729 24.04 8.20 12.41
CA GLN A 729 24.18 7.35 13.60
C GLN A 729 25.47 7.68 14.37
N SER A 730 26.55 7.92 13.62
CA SER A 730 27.87 8.29 14.14
C SER A 730 27.84 9.69 14.78
N HIS A 731 27.18 10.68 14.16
CA HIS A 731 27.02 12.01 14.77
C HIS A 731 26.19 11.96 16.07
N ALA A 732 25.17 11.09 16.17
CA ALA A 732 24.37 10.93 17.40
C ALA A 732 25.18 10.36 18.58
N LEU A 733 26.17 9.51 18.30
CA LEU A 733 27.09 8.94 19.29
C LEU A 733 28.30 9.84 19.57
N ALA A 734 28.92 10.44 18.54
CA ALA A 734 30.07 11.32 18.69
C ALA A 734 29.73 12.58 19.49
N CYS A 735 28.54 13.15 19.29
CA CYS A 735 28.10 14.39 19.96
C CYS A 735 29.02 15.58 19.64
N SER A 736 28.85 16.19 18.46
CA SER A 736 29.52 17.45 18.12
C SER A 736 29.35 18.49 19.24
N LYS A 737 30.40 19.29 19.52
CA LYS A 737 30.61 20.22 20.67
C LYS A 737 29.45 21.19 21.04
N THR A 738 28.37 21.18 20.28
CA THR A 738 27.16 21.99 20.42
C THR A 738 25.99 21.29 21.15
N SER A 739 26.19 20.07 21.68
CA SER A 739 25.19 19.28 22.44
C SER A 739 23.79 19.29 21.81
N ARG A 740 23.66 18.61 20.67
CA ARG A 740 22.39 18.44 19.93
C ARG A 740 22.22 16.98 19.55
N GLY A 741 21.03 16.45 19.82
CA GLY A 741 20.59 15.12 19.43
C GLY A 741 20.44 14.93 17.92
N SER A 742 20.13 13.70 17.49
CA SER A 742 20.16 13.25 16.08
C SER A 742 19.39 14.19 15.13
N LEU A 743 18.12 14.47 15.43
CA LEU A 743 17.29 15.39 14.62
C LEU A 743 17.69 16.88 14.81
N GLY A 744 18.41 17.20 15.89
CA GLY A 744 19.10 18.48 16.06
C GLY A 744 20.37 18.65 15.21
N GLN A 745 20.90 17.56 14.65
CA GLN A 745 22.07 17.56 13.77
C GLN A 745 21.69 17.73 12.30
N HIS A 746 20.43 17.45 11.92
CA HIS A 746 19.87 17.95 10.65
C HIS A 746 19.93 19.49 10.56
N TYR A 747 19.89 20.23 11.67
CA TYR A 747 19.98 21.70 11.64
C TYR A 747 21.27 22.24 12.27
N ARG A 748 22.38 22.24 11.50
CA ARG A 748 23.62 22.89 11.94
C ARG A 748 23.69 24.34 11.48
N VAL A 749 23.97 25.21 12.44
CA VAL A 749 24.43 26.57 12.18
C VAL A 749 25.91 26.46 11.83
N VAL A 750 26.27 26.63 10.56
CA VAL A 750 27.66 26.87 10.20
C VAL A 750 28.04 28.22 10.82
N PRO A 751 29.11 28.33 11.64
CA PRO A 751 29.51 29.63 12.16
C PRO A 751 29.86 30.55 10.98
N PRO A 752 29.46 31.84 11.00
CA PRO A 752 29.85 32.76 9.94
C PRO A 752 31.37 32.78 9.83
N GLN A 753 31.86 32.73 8.59
CA GLN A 753 33.30 32.77 8.34
C GLN A 753 33.85 34.08 8.91
N PRO A 754 34.91 34.06 9.75
CA PRO A 754 35.42 35.28 10.36
C PRO A 754 35.94 36.22 9.28
N ASP A 755 35.51 37.49 9.33
CA ASP A 755 35.90 38.53 8.38
C ASP A 755 37.43 38.55 8.23
N GLY A 756 37.92 38.41 6.99
CA GLY A 756 39.27 37.90 6.65
C GLY A 756 40.50 38.75 7.02
N ASN A 757 40.39 39.63 8.01
CA ASN A 757 41.48 40.45 8.53
C ASN A 757 42.30 39.72 9.61
N ASP A 758 41.69 38.87 10.44
CA ASP A 758 42.39 38.11 11.49
C ASP A 758 43.07 36.86 10.91
N LYS A 759 44.34 37.02 10.50
CA LYS A 759 45.17 35.98 9.87
C LYS A 759 45.88 35.04 10.85
N HIS A 760 45.49 35.01 12.12
CA HIS A 760 46.06 34.10 13.12
C HIS A 760 45.16 32.89 13.34
N GLU A 761 45.73 31.69 13.10
CA GLU A 761 45.16 30.38 13.40
C GLU A 761 43.72 30.12 12.89
N GLN A 762 43.53 30.27 11.58
CA GLN A 762 42.47 29.54 10.85
C GLN A 762 42.75 28.03 10.87
N SER A 763 42.45 27.42 12.02
CA SER A 763 42.66 25.99 12.31
C SER A 763 41.69 25.07 11.57
N SER A 764 41.97 23.77 11.57
CA SER A 764 41.13 22.71 10.95
C SER A 764 39.69 22.66 11.48
N ALA A 765 39.44 23.26 12.65
CA ALA A 765 38.24 23.12 13.47
C ALA A 765 36.91 23.50 12.80
N ALA A 766 36.91 24.10 11.61
CA ALA A 766 35.71 24.32 10.79
C ALA A 766 35.35 23.11 9.88
N VAL A 767 36.34 22.32 9.47
CA VAL A 767 36.15 21.07 8.70
C VAL A 767 35.82 19.91 9.65
N ASP A 768 36.47 19.87 10.81
CA ASP A 768 36.30 18.87 11.88
C ASP A 768 34.88 18.82 12.53
N ILE A 769 33.91 19.61 12.02
CA ILE A 769 32.53 19.68 12.53
C ILE A 769 31.59 18.70 11.80
N LEU A 770 31.92 18.33 10.55
CA LEU A 770 30.93 17.85 9.59
C LEU A 770 31.03 16.35 9.29
N GLU A 771 32.21 15.75 9.43
CA GLU A 771 32.37 14.31 9.60
C GLU A 771 32.46 14.02 11.12
N PRO A 772 31.75 13.01 11.66
CA PRO A 772 31.82 12.69 13.07
C PRO A 772 33.17 12.08 13.44
N ASP A 773 33.72 12.49 14.58
CA ASP A 773 34.84 11.80 15.21
C ASP A 773 34.43 10.35 15.52
N ILE A 774 34.99 9.41 14.75
CA ILE A 774 34.70 7.99 14.86
C ILE A 774 35.23 7.40 16.16
N GLU A 775 36.37 7.84 16.67
CA GLU A 775 36.89 7.41 17.96
C GLU A 775 35.97 7.85 19.09
N GLN A 776 35.44 9.08 19.01
CA GLN A 776 34.43 9.57 19.95
C GLN A 776 33.11 8.78 19.82
N ALA A 777 32.65 8.46 18.60
CA ALA A 777 31.46 7.64 18.37
C ALA A 777 31.60 6.22 18.94
N LEU A 778 32.73 5.56 18.68
CA LEU A 778 33.04 4.22 19.18
C LEU A 778 33.20 4.21 20.70
N GLN A 779 33.86 5.21 21.29
CA GLN A 779 33.95 5.36 22.74
C GLN A 779 32.58 5.55 23.39
N SER A 780 31.70 6.37 22.81
CA SER A 780 30.31 6.51 23.27
C SER A 780 29.55 5.19 23.17
N LEU A 781 29.70 4.46 22.06
CA LEU A 781 29.06 3.16 21.84
C LEU A 781 29.51 2.10 22.86
N HIS A 782 30.80 2.02 23.16
CA HIS A 782 31.36 1.12 24.17
C HIS A 782 30.95 1.48 25.61
N ARG A 783 30.55 2.73 25.88
CA ARG A 783 29.98 3.16 27.18
C ARG A 783 28.51 2.78 27.34
N MET A 784 27.78 2.42 26.27
CA MET A 784 26.37 2.03 26.35
C MET A 784 26.21 0.67 27.05
N GLU A 785 25.42 0.65 28.13
CA GLU A 785 25.02 -0.57 28.82
C GLU A 785 24.37 -1.60 27.90
N TRP A 786 23.49 -1.16 27.01
CA TRP A 786 22.82 -2.00 26.01
C TRP A 786 23.02 -1.42 24.60
N VAL A 787 23.32 -2.31 23.65
CA VAL A 787 23.41 -1.98 22.22
C VAL A 787 22.62 -3.03 21.47
N GLY A 788 21.55 -2.61 20.82
CA GLY A 788 20.75 -3.44 19.92
C GLY A 788 21.02 -3.11 18.45
N ILE A 789 20.65 -4.04 17.57
CA ILE A 789 20.70 -3.91 16.12
C ILE A 789 19.29 -4.25 15.59
N THR A 790 18.68 -3.36 14.80
CA THR A 790 17.33 -3.58 14.24
C THR A 790 17.28 -4.75 13.25
N ASP A 791 18.36 -4.99 12.51
CA ASP A 791 18.52 -6.18 11.66
C ASP A 791 18.53 -7.50 12.48
N LEU A 792 18.81 -7.41 13.79
CA LEU A 792 18.78 -8.48 14.79
C LEU A 792 17.84 -8.13 15.96
N PHE A 793 16.65 -7.60 15.67
CA PHE A 793 15.75 -7.04 16.67
C PHE A 793 15.37 -8.03 17.78
N HIS A 794 15.01 -9.28 17.43
CA HIS A 794 14.65 -10.30 18.42
C HIS A 794 15.82 -10.69 19.35
N PRO A 795 17.02 -11.05 18.85
CA PRO A 795 18.22 -11.20 19.70
C PRO A 795 18.51 -9.96 20.56
N SER A 796 18.37 -8.75 20.02
CA SER A 796 18.58 -7.50 20.76
C SER A 796 17.60 -7.34 21.93
N LEU A 797 16.35 -7.79 21.76
CA LEU A 797 15.33 -7.84 22.82
C LEU A 797 15.61 -8.96 23.85
N CYS A 798 16.14 -10.10 23.42
CA CYS A 798 16.59 -11.16 24.34
C CYS A 798 17.74 -10.69 25.22
N LEU A 799 18.72 -9.98 24.64
CA LEU A 799 19.77 -9.31 25.40
C LEU A 799 19.20 -8.27 26.38
N LEU A 800 18.26 -7.43 25.94
CA LEU A 800 17.63 -6.42 26.80
C LEU A 800 16.91 -7.08 27.99
N HIS A 801 16.12 -8.13 27.74
CA HIS A 801 15.42 -8.86 28.78
C HIS A 801 16.38 -9.55 29.75
N TYR A 802 17.46 -10.17 29.27
CA TYR A 802 18.45 -10.78 30.17
C TYR A 802 19.16 -9.72 31.03
N GLN A 803 19.61 -8.61 30.43
CA GLN A 803 20.20 -7.51 31.20
C GLN A 803 19.21 -6.94 32.22
N ALA A 804 17.91 -6.87 31.89
CA ALA A 804 16.89 -6.32 32.78
C ALA A 804 16.43 -7.26 33.92
N ASN A 805 16.15 -8.52 33.57
CA ASN A 805 15.43 -9.49 34.41
C ASN A 805 16.29 -10.69 34.83
N GLN A 806 17.58 -10.74 34.44
CA GLN A 806 18.54 -11.84 34.70
C GLN A 806 18.04 -13.24 34.29
N THR A 807 17.10 -13.25 33.34
CA THR A 807 16.35 -14.42 32.87
C THR A 807 16.07 -14.25 31.39
N LEU A 808 15.75 -15.35 30.69
CA LEU A 808 15.33 -15.34 29.29
C LEU A 808 13.91 -15.92 29.20
N PRO A 809 13.00 -15.33 28.40
CA PRO A 809 11.77 -15.99 28.01
C PRO A 809 12.11 -17.26 27.22
N GLN A 810 11.30 -18.31 27.32
CA GLN A 810 11.44 -19.53 26.48
C GLN A 810 11.49 -19.23 24.98
N ALA A 811 10.89 -18.11 24.58
CA ALA A 811 10.94 -17.58 23.22
C ALA A 811 12.36 -17.19 22.74
N CYS A 812 13.32 -16.98 23.64
CA CYS A 812 14.71 -16.66 23.28
C CYS A 812 15.61 -17.90 23.11
N ASP A 813 15.13 -19.10 23.41
CA ASP A 813 15.87 -20.35 23.18
C ASP A 813 15.55 -20.92 21.79
N CYS A 814 16.55 -20.93 20.91
CA CYS A 814 16.43 -21.44 19.54
C CYS A 814 16.09 -22.94 19.48
N ASN A 815 16.45 -23.69 20.53
CA ASN A 815 16.16 -25.11 20.65
C ASN A 815 14.74 -25.38 21.19
N HIS A 816 14.08 -24.36 21.74
CA HIS A 816 12.76 -24.51 22.32
C HIS A 816 11.67 -24.52 21.23
N LYS A 817 10.81 -25.54 21.26
CA LYS A 817 9.78 -25.81 20.22
C LYS A 817 8.80 -24.65 20.00
N ASP A 818 8.66 -23.77 20.99
CA ASP A 818 7.78 -22.61 20.93
C ASP A 818 8.43 -21.35 20.30
N HIS A 819 9.74 -21.36 20.02
CA HIS A 819 10.45 -20.24 19.39
C HIS A 819 9.79 -19.82 18.08
N TYR A 820 9.66 -20.72 17.11
CA TYR A 820 9.08 -20.36 15.80
C TYR A 820 7.53 -20.27 15.76
N THR A 821 6.82 -20.73 16.80
CA THR A 821 5.39 -21.10 16.67
C THR A 821 4.41 -20.23 17.45
N LYS A 822 4.82 -19.50 18.50
CA LYS A 822 3.85 -18.86 19.44
C LYS A 822 4.04 -17.38 19.75
N ASN A 823 5.16 -16.74 19.43
CA ASN A 823 5.43 -15.36 19.85
C ASN A 823 5.58 -14.42 18.64
N PRO A 824 4.80 -13.31 18.53
CA PRO A 824 5.01 -12.32 17.46
C PRO A 824 6.39 -11.64 17.52
N ALA A 825 7.09 -11.72 18.66
CA ALA A 825 8.46 -11.22 18.80
C ALA A 825 9.55 -12.12 18.19
N THR A 826 9.29 -13.43 18.04
CA THR A 826 10.27 -14.43 17.55
C THR A 826 10.13 -14.75 16.08
N LYS A 827 8.97 -14.47 15.48
CA LYS A 827 8.92 -14.26 14.03
C LYS A 827 9.99 -13.22 13.72
N PRO A 828 11.00 -13.50 12.87
CA PRO A 828 11.86 -12.44 12.39
C PRO A 828 10.94 -11.39 11.77
N LEU A 829 10.97 -10.17 12.31
CA LEU A 829 10.15 -9.06 11.81
C LEU A 829 10.25 -9.09 10.28
N PRO A 830 9.14 -9.19 9.52
CA PRO A 830 9.16 -9.61 8.11
C PRO A 830 9.79 -8.53 7.21
N GLU A 831 11.13 -8.56 7.20
CA GLU A 831 12.04 -7.43 7.00
C GLU A 831 11.81 -6.28 8.01
N ALA A 832 12.25 -6.49 9.26
CA ALA A 832 12.68 -5.50 10.26
C ALA A 832 12.03 -4.10 10.22
N ILE A 833 10.70 -4.03 10.40
CA ILE A 833 9.88 -2.80 10.57
C ILE A 833 10.34 -1.64 9.66
N TRP A 834 10.12 -1.87 8.37
CA TRP A 834 9.98 -0.79 7.38
C TRP A 834 8.61 -0.13 7.55
N VAL A 835 8.55 1.00 8.27
CA VAL A 835 7.34 1.83 8.29
C VAL A 835 7.31 2.74 7.06
N GLU A 836 7.26 2.12 5.88
CA GLU A 836 6.65 2.79 4.73
C GLU A 836 5.15 2.93 5.02
N TYR A 837 4.72 4.13 5.43
CA TYR A 837 3.30 4.48 5.58
C TYR A 837 2.52 4.51 4.24
N ARG A 838 2.97 3.77 3.21
CA ARG A 838 2.40 3.66 1.86
C ARG A 838 2.58 2.25 1.28
N ASN A 839 1.62 1.87 0.45
CA ASN A 839 1.27 0.49 0.06
C ASN A 839 2.32 -0.30 -0.76
N LYS A 840 3.51 0.24 -1.04
CA LYS A 840 4.51 -0.39 -1.93
C LYS A 840 5.88 -0.45 -1.26
N LYS A 841 6.12 -1.56 -0.55
CA LYS A 841 7.42 -1.95 0.02
C LYS A 841 8.51 -1.92 -1.05
N ARG A 842 9.42 -0.96 -0.96
CA ARG A 842 10.60 -0.83 -1.83
C ARG A 842 11.56 -1.99 -1.60
N LYS A 843 11.90 -2.70 -2.67
CA LYS A 843 12.90 -3.79 -2.63
C LYS A 843 14.32 -3.24 -2.80
N LYS A 844 15.34 -4.02 -2.40
CA LYS A 844 16.77 -3.71 -2.69
C LYS A 844 17.02 -3.47 -4.19
N THR A 845 16.24 -4.13 -5.05
CA THR A 845 16.23 -4.03 -6.52
C THR A 845 15.55 -2.77 -7.07
N ASP A 846 14.77 -2.04 -6.27
CA ASP A 846 14.02 -0.89 -6.75
C ASP A 846 14.89 0.38 -6.77
N VAL A 847 16.00 0.38 -6.02
CA VAL A 847 17.02 1.42 -6.00
C VAL A 847 18.13 1.05 -7.01
N PRO A 848 18.42 1.89 -8.01
CA PRO A 848 19.56 1.72 -8.92
C PRO A 848 20.90 1.63 -8.18
N GLN A 849 21.88 0.92 -8.75
CA GLN A 849 23.15 0.66 -8.07
C GLN A 849 23.93 1.95 -7.74
N HIS A 850 23.94 2.95 -8.62
CA HIS A 850 24.65 4.21 -8.34
C HIS A 850 24.08 4.96 -7.13
N LEU A 851 22.77 4.89 -6.90
CA LEU A 851 22.17 5.43 -5.67
C LEU A 851 22.57 4.65 -4.43
N TRP A 852 22.82 3.34 -4.55
CA TRP A 852 23.39 2.57 -3.45
C TRP A 852 24.83 2.95 -3.16
N ASP A 853 25.65 3.17 -4.19
CA ASP A 853 27.04 3.61 -4.04
C ASP A 853 27.09 4.98 -3.33
N MET A 854 26.22 5.92 -3.73
CA MET A 854 26.05 7.21 -3.06
C MET A 854 25.58 7.08 -1.60
N VAL A 855 24.68 6.15 -1.28
CA VAL A 855 24.23 5.90 0.10
C VAL A 855 25.35 5.32 0.97
N ASP A 856 26.20 4.47 0.40
CA ASP A 856 27.34 3.87 1.11
C ASP A 856 28.44 4.92 1.38
N ASP A 857 28.77 5.77 0.40
CA ASP A 857 29.66 6.93 0.58
C ASP A 857 29.15 7.87 1.69
N HIS A 858 27.84 8.14 1.69
CA HIS A 858 27.14 8.90 2.74
C HIS A 858 27.18 8.24 4.12
N THR A 859 27.38 6.93 4.20
CA THR A 859 27.28 6.17 5.46
C THR A 859 28.52 5.34 5.77
N SER A 860 29.66 5.76 5.22
CA SER A 860 30.99 5.17 5.36
C SER A 860 31.53 5.15 6.80
N ILE A 861 31.09 6.06 7.67
CA ILE A 861 31.44 6.08 9.11
C ILE A 861 30.37 5.36 9.92
N ASP A 862 29.08 5.54 9.58
CA ASP A 862 27.96 4.77 10.15
C ASP A 862 28.14 3.26 9.95
N SER A 863 28.77 2.86 8.83
CA SER A 863 29.17 1.48 8.54
C SER A 863 30.13 0.92 9.59
N GLN A 864 31.15 1.68 9.97
CA GLN A 864 32.15 1.25 10.95
C GLN A 864 31.56 1.21 12.38
N VAL A 865 30.73 2.20 12.72
CA VAL A 865 29.93 2.22 13.96
C VAL A 865 28.97 1.03 14.03
N TYR A 866 28.31 0.68 12.92
CA TYR A 866 27.44 -0.49 12.83
C TYR A 866 28.21 -1.81 13.00
N VAL A 867 29.39 -1.96 12.36
CA VAL A 867 30.26 -3.13 12.55
C VAL A 867 30.67 -3.30 14.02
N ALA A 868 31.09 -2.22 14.68
CA ALA A 868 31.45 -2.25 16.09
C ALA A 868 30.24 -2.58 16.99
N GLY A 869 29.08 -1.99 16.72
CA GLY A 869 27.84 -2.26 17.46
C GLY A 869 27.33 -3.69 17.28
N LEU A 870 27.43 -4.24 16.07
CA LEU A 870 27.09 -5.62 15.76
C LEU A 870 28.06 -6.60 16.46
N ARG A 871 29.38 -6.37 16.40
CA ARG A 871 30.36 -7.18 17.15
C ARG A 871 30.11 -7.12 18.67
N LEU A 872 29.79 -5.95 19.21
CA LEU A 872 29.47 -5.75 20.63
C LEU A 872 28.17 -6.47 21.04
N LEU A 873 27.13 -6.43 20.21
CA LEU A 873 25.90 -7.20 20.40
C LEU A 873 26.18 -8.70 20.38
N LEU A 874 26.90 -9.22 19.38
CA LEU A 874 27.17 -10.64 19.23
C LEU A 874 27.99 -11.20 20.39
N ALA A 875 29.03 -10.49 20.84
CA ALA A 875 29.83 -10.90 22.00
C ALA A 875 29.05 -10.83 23.32
N ARG A 876 28.13 -9.86 23.47
CA ARG A 876 27.19 -9.82 24.60
C ARG A 876 26.21 -10.98 24.56
N LEU A 877 25.67 -11.33 23.39
CA LEU A 877 24.78 -12.48 23.20
C LEU A 877 25.49 -13.80 23.52
N GLN A 878 26.70 -14.02 23.00
CA GLN A 878 27.52 -15.19 23.32
C GLN A 878 27.75 -15.31 24.83
N ARG A 879 28.07 -14.19 25.51
CA ARG A 879 28.21 -14.14 26.97
C ARG A 879 26.90 -14.50 27.71
N VAL A 880 25.73 -14.21 27.13
CA VAL A 880 24.43 -14.63 27.68
C VAL A 880 24.20 -16.13 27.45
N GLU A 881 24.54 -16.67 26.29
CA GLU A 881 24.48 -18.13 26.04
C GLU A 881 25.37 -18.88 27.05
N GLU A 882 26.62 -18.43 27.22
CA GLU A 882 27.58 -18.97 28.19
C GLU A 882 27.08 -18.92 29.65
N GLN A 883 26.33 -17.87 30.03
CA GLN A 883 25.81 -17.70 31.38
C GLN A 883 24.50 -18.46 31.65
N THR A 884 23.73 -18.81 30.62
CA THR A 884 22.37 -19.35 30.77
C THR A 884 22.20 -20.77 30.23
N GLY A 885 23.09 -21.23 29.35
CA GLY A 885 22.92 -22.48 28.59
C GLY A 885 21.82 -22.42 27.51
N VAL A 886 21.15 -21.27 27.36
CA VAL A 886 20.15 -21.02 26.32
C VAL A 886 20.88 -20.58 25.04
N SER A 887 20.57 -21.18 23.88
CA SER A 887 21.08 -20.62 22.63
C SER A 887 20.19 -19.50 22.14
N ILE A 888 20.82 -18.40 21.70
CA ILE A 888 20.20 -17.21 21.09
C ILE A 888 20.86 -16.95 19.71
N LEU A 889 22.15 -17.28 19.52
CA LEU A 889 22.87 -17.03 18.27
C LEU A 889 22.44 -17.97 17.14
N ALA A 890 21.96 -19.18 17.45
CA ALA A 890 21.38 -20.09 16.47
C ALA A 890 20.02 -19.61 15.90
N CYS A 891 19.40 -18.58 16.50
CA CYS A 891 18.13 -17.98 16.08
C CYS A 891 18.36 -16.89 15.01
N ILE A 892 19.61 -16.47 14.81
CA ILE A 892 19.97 -15.44 13.85
C ILE A 892 19.89 -16.05 12.45
N ASP A 893 19.11 -15.42 11.57
CA ASP A 893 19.15 -15.67 10.13
C ASP A 893 20.38 -14.97 9.54
N TRP A 894 21.53 -15.62 9.67
CA TRP A 894 22.83 -15.17 9.20
C TRP A 894 22.85 -14.99 7.67
N ILE A 895 22.03 -15.76 6.94
CA ILE A 895 21.88 -15.64 5.48
C ILE A 895 21.24 -14.29 5.13
N THR A 896 20.11 -13.95 5.78
CA THR A 896 19.49 -12.63 5.63
C THR A 896 20.39 -11.52 6.15
N LEU A 897 21.04 -11.68 7.31
CA LEU A 897 21.96 -10.67 7.85
C LEU A 897 23.10 -10.39 6.87
N LYS A 898 23.73 -11.43 6.31
CA LYS A 898 24.78 -11.32 5.30
C LYS A 898 24.27 -10.61 4.04
N ARG A 899 23.21 -11.10 3.40
CA ARG A 899 22.61 -10.46 2.19
C ARG A 899 22.21 -8.99 2.41
N ASN A 900 21.83 -8.64 3.64
CA ASN A 900 21.44 -7.28 4.02
C ASN A 900 22.64 -6.39 4.42
N THR A 901 23.84 -6.93 4.61
CA THR A 901 25.03 -6.18 5.09
C THR A 901 26.35 -6.53 4.37
N GLU A 902 26.30 -7.35 3.31
CA GLU A 902 27.44 -7.78 2.47
C GLU A 902 28.23 -6.62 1.85
N TYR A 903 27.57 -5.48 1.66
CA TYR A 903 28.15 -4.25 1.13
C TYR A 903 29.07 -3.54 2.14
N ILE A 904 28.99 -3.87 3.43
CA ILE A 904 29.73 -3.19 4.50
C ILE A 904 31.19 -3.67 4.50
N PRO A 905 32.18 -2.79 4.19
CA PRO A 905 33.58 -3.21 4.10
C PRO A 905 34.10 -3.80 5.42
N GLY A 906 34.87 -4.89 5.32
CA GLY A 906 35.50 -5.53 6.48
C GLY A 906 34.57 -6.34 7.39
N LEU A 907 33.25 -6.40 7.12
CA LEU A 907 32.30 -7.14 7.95
C LEU A 907 32.30 -8.65 7.64
N TRP A 908 32.37 -9.02 6.36
CA TRP A 908 32.25 -10.42 5.88
C TRP A 908 33.48 -10.96 5.14
N ALA A 909 34.52 -10.13 4.97
CA ALA A 909 35.82 -10.52 4.41
C ALA A 909 36.94 -9.63 4.98
N GLY A 910 38.17 -10.16 5.05
CA GLY A 910 39.34 -9.51 5.64
C GLY A 910 39.72 -10.00 7.05
N ALA A 911 40.76 -9.42 7.66
CA ALA A 911 41.33 -9.90 8.92
C ALA A 911 40.38 -9.83 10.13
N GLU A 912 39.50 -8.83 10.15
CA GLU A 912 38.50 -8.57 11.21
C GLU A 912 37.09 -9.12 10.85
N SER A 913 37.00 -9.89 9.77
CA SER A 913 35.75 -10.45 9.26
C SER A 913 35.01 -11.32 10.27
N LEU A 914 33.67 -11.26 10.26
CA LEU A 914 32.83 -12.22 10.97
C LEU A 914 32.93 -13.63 10.39
N LEU A 915 33.35 -13.81 9.14
CA LEU A 915 33.72 -15.11 8.58
C LEU A 915 35.21 -15.38 8.80
N VAL A 916 35.54 -16.58 9.27
CA VAL A 916 36.88 -17.16 9.12
C VAL A 916 37.17 -17.20 7.62
N PRO A 917 38.32 -16.66 7.14
CA PRO A 917 38.74 -16.89 5.77
C PRO A 917 38.84 -18.38 5.54
N ASP A 918 38.26 -18.89 4.45
CA ASP A 918 38.55 -20.26 4.02
C ASP A 918 40.08 -20.40 3.93
N GLU A 919 40.64 -21.39 4.66
CA GLU A 919 42.09 -21.60 4.66
C GLU A 919 42.52 -21.74 3.19
N PRO A 920 43.53 -20.99 2.74
CA PRO A 920 43.89 -20.98 1.32
C PRO A 920 44.27 -22.40 0.95
N GLU A 921 43.40 -23.08 0.19
CA GLU A 921 43.50 -24.52 -0.11
C GLU A 921 44.97 -24.82 -0.43
N GLU A 922 45.64 -25.62 0.42
CA GLU A 922 47.09 -25.79 0.34
C GLU A 922 47.44 -26.30 -1.04
N SER A 923 47.81 -25.36 -1.91
CA SER A 923 47.81 -25.57 -3.35
C SER A 923 48.83 -26.65 -3.60
N HIS A 924 48.33 -27.86 -3.88
CA HIS A 924 49.14 -29.08 -3.90
C HIS A 924 50.15 -28.94 -5.02
N SER A 925 51.31 -28.41 -4.64
CA SER A 925 52.43 -28.11 -5.50
C SER A 925 53.04 -29.46 -5.82
N THR A 926 52.46 -30.07 -6.84
CA THR A 926 52.92 -31.28 -7.52
C THR A 926 54.37 -31.02 -7.93
N SER A 927 55.26 -31.44 -7.03
CA SER A 927 56.69 -31.22 -7.14
C SER A 927 57.16 -32.16 -8.23
N GLY A 928 57.31 -31.62 -9.43
CA GLY A 928 57.89 -32.35 -10.55
C GLY A 928 59.37 -32.55 -10.32
N ASP A 929 59.73 -33.64 -9.64
CA ASP A 929 61.06 -34.24 -9.71
C ASP A 929 61.01 -35.46 -10.65
N GLU A 930 62.03 -35.61 -11.48
CA GLU A 930 62.13 -36.63 -12.53
C GLU A 930 62.87 -37.90 -12.05
N GLU A 931 62.89 -38.92 -12.93
CA GLU A 931 63.71 -40.14 -12.90
C GLU A 931 63.44 -41.21 -11.80
N GLY A 932 63.25 -42.47 -12.24
CA GLY A 932 63.15 -43.62 -11.34
C GLY A 932 62.53 -44.87 -11.96
N ALA A 933 63.30 -45.61 -12.78
CA ALA A 933 62.85 -46.88 -13.38
C ALA A 933 63.26 -48.13 -12.56
N ASN A 934 62.64 -49.27 -12.89
CA ASN A 934 62.71 -50.60 -12.25
C ASN A 934 61.83 -50.72 -10.98
N ALA A 935 61.20 -51.84 -10.60
CA ALA A 935 60.75 -53.13 -11.18
C ALA A 935 60.77 -54.17 -10.02
N GLU A 936 59.99 -55.26 -10.14
CA GLU A 936 59.91 -56.40 -9.19
C GLU A 936 59.26 -56.09 -7.80
N GLU A 937 58.55 -56.98 -7.10
CA GLU A 937 57.85 -58.25 -7.45
C GLU A 937 56.91 -58.72 -6.29
N LEU A 938 55.66 -59.15 -6.59
CA LEU A 938 54.67 -59.90 -5.74
C LEU A 938 54.25 -59.26 -4.38
N VAL A 939 53.19 -59.64 -3.61
CA VAL A 939 52.28 -60.82 -3.49
C VAL A 939 50.81 -60.37 -3.19
N GLU A 940 49.83 -61.23 -3.53
CA GLU A 940 48.39 -61.37 -3.13
C GLU A 940 47.90 -60.80 -1.76
N THR A 941 46.61 -60.56 -1.44
CA THR A 941 45.26 -61.03 -1.90
C THR A 941 44.24 -59.84 -1.93
N ASP A 942 43.27 -59.68 -2.85
CA ASP A 942 41.93 -60.34 -2.99
C ASP A 942 41.06 -60.35 -1.70
N GLU A 943 39.74 -60.09 -1.62
CA GLU A 943 38.61 -59.76 -2.56
C GLU A 943 38.32 -58.23 -2.69
N GLY A 944 37.34 -57.67 -3.45
CA GLY A 944 36.42 -58.17 -4.51
C GLY A 944 35.09 -57.35 -4.64
N ARG A 945 34.78 -56.75 -5.81
CA ARG A 945 33.47 -56.16 -6.16
C ARG A 945 33.28 -56.06 -7.69
N VAL A 946 32.05 -56.25 -8.19
CA VAL A 946 31.78 -56.56 -9.62
C VAL A 946 31.20 -55.38 -10.44
N ASN A 947 31.88 -55.12 -11.55
CA ASN A 947 31.51 -54.53 -12.85
C ASN A 947 30.62 -53.27 -12.97
N GLU A 948 31.22 -52.28 -13.62
CA GLU A 948 30.62 -51.34 -14.56
C GLU A 948 31.09 -51.70 -16.00
N ILE A 949 30.25 -51.49 -17.01
CA ILE A 949 30.59 -51.47 -18.46
C ILE A 949 29.65 -50.40 -19.07
N ALA A 950 30.05 -49.20 -19.46
CA ALA A 950 31.08 -48.73 -20.41
C ALA A 950 30.61 -48.66 -21.88
N ARG A 951 30.83 -47.47 -22.47
CA ARG A 951 31.43 -47.21 -23.82
C ARG A 951 30.56 -47.35 -25.09
N ASP A 952 30.85 -46.67 -26.21
CA ASP A 952 32.01 -45.84 -26.66
C ASP A 952 31.57 -44.62 -27.54
N GLU A 953 32.49 -43.63 -27.72
CA GLU A 953 32.87 -42.84 -28.94
C GLU A 953 31.82 -42.34 -29.97
N ALA A 954 31.93 -41.20 -30.68
CA ALA A 954 32.84 -40.01 -30.73
C ALA A 954 32.06 -38.86 -31.48
N MET A 955 32.56 -37.78 -32.12
CA MET A 955 33.89 -37.29 -32.53
C MET A 955 33.85 -35.73 -32.72
N GLU A 956 34.88 -35.15 -33.36
CA GLU A 956 35.22 -33.71 -33.45
C GLU A 956 34.60 -32.96 -34.65
N THR A 957 34.47 -31.62 -34.55
CA THR A 957 35.32 -30.67 -35.33
C THR A 957 35.07 -29.19 -34.94
N GLU A 958 36.11 -28.36 -35.02
CA GLU A 958 36.08 -26.91 -34.74
C GLU A 958 35.89 -26.06 -36.01
N GLY A 959 35.58 -24.77 -35.85
CA GLY A 959 35.53 -23.81 -36.97
C GLY A 959 35.31 -22.35 -36.55
N HIS A 960 36.40 -21.64 -36.24
CA HIS A 960 36.39 -20.18 -36.09
C HIS A 960 36.52 -19.49 -37.46
N GLU A 961 35.74 -18.44 -37.72
CA GLU A 961 36.18 -17.33 -38.58
C GLU A 961 35.52 -16.01 -38.15
N GLU A 962 36.22 -14.89 -38.33
CA GLU A 962 35.85 -13.55 -37.83
C GLU A 962 36.03 -12.51 -38.95
N VAL A 963 34.94 -11.86 -39.38
CA VAL A 963 34.98 -10.76 -40.38
C VAL A 963 33.97 -9.68 -40.00
N ALA A 964 34.33 -8.41 -40.17
CA ALA A 964 33.59 -7.26 -39.65
C ALA A 964 32.89 -6.41 -40.74
N ASN A 965 31.95 -5.56 -40.28
CA ASN A 965 31.50 -4.28 -40.86
C ASN A 965 31.18 -4.19 -42.37
N GLN A 966 29.93 -3.86 -42.72
CA GLN A 966 29.60 -2.49 -43.17
C GLN A 966 28.08 -2.19 -43.31
N GLU A 967 27.80 -0.89 -43.46
CA GLU A 967 26.50 -0.23 -43.63
C GLU A 967 25.75 -0.67 -44.92
N LYS A 968 24.40 -0.73 -44.91
CA LYS A 968 23.54 0.42 -45.35
C LYS A 968 22.02 0.16 -45.39
N ALA A 969 21.30 1.27 -45.17
CA ALA A 969 19.97 1.68 -45.63
C ALA A 969 19.00 0.68 -46.33
N GLY A 970 17.78 0.62 -45.78
CA GLY A 970 16.55 1.02 -46.50
C GLY A 970 15.89 0.00 -47.43
N GLY A 971 14.69 -0.48 -47.05
CA GLY A 971 13.77 -1.20 -47.92
C GLY A 971 12.39 -1.35 -47.28
N GLU A 972 11.34 -1.00 -48.02
CA GLU A 972 9.94 -1.20 -47.61
C GLU A 972 9.50 -2.65 -47.90
N PRO A 973 8.66 -3.29 -47.06
CA PRO A 973 7.91 -4.47 -47.46
C PRO A 973 6.67 -4.06 -48.29
N PRO A 974 6.33 -4.78 -49.38
CA PRO A 974 5.25 -4.40 -50.29
C PRO A 974 3.85 -4.79 -49.79
N HIS A 975 2.84 -4.18 -50.39
CA HIS A 975 1.45 -4.67 -50.35
C HIS A 975 1.33 -6.10 -50.88
N ALA A 976 0.41 -6.86 -50.29
CA ALA A 976 -0.15 -8.07 -50.87
C ALA A 976 -1.68 -8.00 -50.77
N ASP A 977 -2.33 -7.56 -51.85
CA ASP A 977 -3.76 -7.83 -52.04
C ASP A 977 -3.90 -9.30 -52.45
N GLU A 978 -4.80 -10.05 -51.82
CA GLU A 978 -5.37 -11.25 -52.46
C GLU A 978 -6.87 -11.34 -52.17
N VAL A 979 -7.65 -11.41 -53.25
CA VAL A 979 -9.11 -11.33 -53.25
C VAL A 979 -9.69 -12.74 -53.28
N LEU A 980 -10.59 -13.05 -52.34
CA LEU A 980 -11.51 -14.18 -52.47
C LEU A 980 -12.97 -13.70 -52.35
N ASP A 981 -13.57 -13.50 -53.51
CA ASP A 981 -14.99 -13.29 -53.75
C ASP A 981 -15.76 -14.61 -53.58
N ALA A 982 -16.84 -14.61 -52.79
CA ALA A 982 -17.70 -15.78 -52.60
C ALA A 982 -19.11 -15.44 -52.06
N GLY A 983 -20.04 -15.16 -52.97
CA GLY A 983 -21.41 -15.67 -52.87
C GLY A 983 -22.45 -14.83 -52.12
N GLU A 984 -23.09 -13.91 -52.84
CA GLU A 984 -24.45 -13.46 -52.50
C GLU A 984 -25.44 -14.63 -52.53
N HIS A 985 -26.42 -14.65 -51.63
CA HIS A 985 -27.60 -15.49 -51.78
C HIS A 985 -28.86 -14.77 -51.26
N ASP A 986 -29.53 -14.07 -52.17
CA ASP A 986 -30.88 -13.53 -51.98
C ASP A 986 -31.88 -14.65 -51.67
N ILE A 987 -32.67 -14.50 -50.59
CA ILE A 987 -33.98 -15.15 -50.45
C ILE A 987 -34.97 -14.12 -49.92
N GLN A 988 -35.87 -13.66 -50.79
CA GLN A 988 -37.07 -12.94 -50.39
C GLN A 988 -38.07 -13.92 -49.76
N GLY A 989 -38.61 -13.58 -48.60
CA GLY A 989 -39.67 -14.35 -47.92
C GLY A 989 -40.77 -13.42 -47.42
N THR A 990 -41.98 -13.56 -47.94
CA THR A 990 -43.11 -12.68 -47.67
C THR A 990 -43.96 -13.08 -46.46
N GLU A 991 -44.68 -12.09 -45.96
CA GLU A 991 -45.82 -12.11 -45.04
C GLU A 991 -46.58 -13.45 -44.83
N SER A 992 -46.93 -13.73 -43.57
CA SER A 992 -48.25 -14.29 -43.24
C SER A 992 -48.65 -13.96 -41.79
N GLU A 993 -49.76 -13.25 -41.62
CA GLU A 993 -50.45 -13.17 -40.32
C GLU A 993 -51.19 -14.48 -40.02
N SER A 994 -51.28 -14.88 -38.75
CA SER A 994 -52.31 -15.83 -38.30
C SER A 994 -52.67 -15.59 -36.84
N ASN A 995 -53.97 -15.52 -36.55
CA ASN A 995 -54.53 -15.15 -35.26
C ASN A 995 -55.16 -16.37 -34.54
N GLU A 996 -55.60 -16.18 -33.30
CA GLU A 996 -56.48 -17.07 -32.52
C GLU A 996 -56.02 -18.52 -32.22
N ASN A 997 -55.78 -18.84 -30.94
CA ASN A 997 -56.84 -19.40 -30.07
C ASN A 997 -56.43 -19.65 -28.59
N GLN A 998 -57.44 -19.65 -27.72
CA GLN A 998 -57.42 -20.12 -26.32
C GLN A 998 -58.35 -21.37 -26.22
N PRO A 999 -58.71 -21.89 -25.02
CA PRO A 999 -57.85 -22.50 -23.98
C PRO A 999 -58.34 -23.94 -23.63
N THR A 1000 -57.68 -24.62 -22.69
CA THR A 1000 -58.24 -25.82 -22.00
C THR A 1000 -57.88 -25.84 -20.52
N GLU A 1001 -58.84 -26.24 -19.67
CA GLU A 1001 -58.73 -26.30 -18.20
C GLU A 1001 -58.49 -27.73 -17.65
N ALA A 1002 -58.38 -27.81 -16.32
CA ALA A 1002 -58.86 -28.88 -15.42
C ALA A 1002 -58.03 -30.17 -15.18
N ALA A 1003 -57.36 -30.20 -14.02
CA ALA A 1003 -57.43 -31.26 -12.98
C ALA A 1003 -56.86 -30.64 -11.66
N THR A 1004 -57.48 -30.58 -10.47
CA THR A 1004 -58.35 -31.45 -9.63
C THR A 1004 -57.60 -32.52 -8.82
N GLY A 1005 -57.72 -32.45 -7.48
CA GLY A 1005 -57.14 -33.37 -6.49
C GLY A 1005 -55.93 -32.77 -5.76
N ASP A 1006 -55.79 -32.82 -4.43
CA ASP A 1006 -56.67 -33.38 -3.39
C ASP A 1006 -56.64 -32.52 -2.11
N GLN A 1007 -57.72 -32.61 -1.31
CA GLN A 1007 -57.77 -32.15 0.08
C GLN A 1007 -57.48 -33.32 1.03
N ASN A 1008 -56.90 -33.04 2.21
CA ASN A 1008 -57.03 -33.93 3.37
C ASN A 1008 -56.94 -33.12 4.67
N GLU A 1009 -57.98 -33.22 5.51
CA GLU A 1009 -58.10 -32.52 6.79
C GLU A 1009 -57.73 -33.46 7.96
N ILE A 1010 -56.65 -33.15 8.67
CA ILE A 1010 -56.37 -33.58 10.06
C ILE A 1010 -55.49 -32.48 10.68
N GLY A 1011 -55.70 -31.96 11.89
CA GLY A 1011 -56.72 -32.18 12.92
C GLY A 1011 -56.39 -31.30 14.15
N ASP A 1012 -57.34 -31.12 15.07
CA ASP A 1012 -57.30 -30.07 16.11
C ASP A 1012 -56.25 -30.21 17.24
N ASP A 1013 -56.17 -29.12 18.03
CA ASP A 1013 -55.60 -28.98 19.38
C ASP A 1013 -54.06 -29.04 19.56
N ASN A 1014 -53.45 -27.87 19.82
CA ASN A 1014 -53.11 -27.56 21.23
C ASN A 1014 -52.89 -26.08 21.58
N LYS A 1015 -53.08 -25.82 22.87
CA LYS A 1015 -53.16 -24.52 23.55
C LYS A 1015 -51.81 -23.82 23.74
N SER A 1016 -51.86 -22.47 23.66
CA SER A 1016 -51.18 -21.49 24.55
C SER A 1016 -49.69 -21.64 24.91
N ALA A 1017 -48.88 -20.67 24.48
CA ALA A 1017 -48.04 -19.87 25.38
C ALA A 1017 -47.59 -18.56 24.70
N GLU A 1018 -47.75 -17.44 25.40
CA GLU A 1018 -46.97 -16.22 25.12
C GLU A 1018 -45.57 -16.35 25.77
N PRO A 1019 -44.56 -15.67 25.23
CA PRO A 1019 -43.54 -15.08 26.10
C PRO A 1019 -43.33 -13.58 25.82
N ASN A 1020 -43.19 -12.82 26.92
CA ASN A 1020 -43.03 -11.36 26.96
C ASN A 1020 -41.89 -10.80 26.11
N GLU A 1021 -42.07 -9.53 25.71
CA GLU A 1021 -40.99 -8.59 25.45
C GLU A 1021 -40.07 -8.43 26.68
N GLN A 1022 -38.76 -8.44 26.48
CA GLN A 1022 -37.78 -7.76 27.34
C GLN A 1022 -36.47 -7.55 26.55
N GLU A 1023 -36.42 -6.47 25.76
CA GLU A 1023 -35.22 -6.08 25.01
C GLU A 1023 -34.16 -5.37 25.89
N TYR A 1024 -32.97 -5.21 25.31
CA TYR A 1024 -31.70 -4.90 25.98
C TYR A 1024 -30.93 -3.77 25.27
#